data_AF-F0SZU1-F1
#
_entry.id   AF-F0SZU1-F1
#
_cell.length_a   1.000
_cell.length_b   1.000
_cell.length_c   1.000
_cell.angle_alpha   90.00
_cell.angle_beta   90.00
_cell.angle_gamma   90.00
#
_symmetry.space_group_name_H-M   'P 1'
#
loop_
_entity.id
_entity.type
_entity.pdbx_description
1 polymer ?
#
loop_
_entity_poly.entity_id
_entity_poly.type
_entity_poly.pdbx_seq_one_letter_code
_entity_poly.pdbx_strand_id
1 'polypeptide(L)'
;MSLVKKKMLEISVFVTFFLIAGIFPQSSFALSTPDTPDGLKADVYSASEIYLTWEEADDATSYYIYRSVSSNGTYSKIGSTDETSYLDDEDLDAGKKYYYKVRAHNSAGTSGYSSIAYVKTEEESDLDAPDDLKATAKGSAQIKLTWEKVDDATSYYVYRSISSNGTYSKIGSIKGTSYTDDEDLDPGKKYYYKVRAHSSAGTSAYSDKVYATTDKNGGADAPENLKAESKSASQIKLTWDEVDDADVYYVYRALSSSGTYSKITTVSSTSYTDSSLSAGTTYYYKVQVKNGSSETSTYSNAAHATTASDSDSASGTVGDARRIAGGNRYDTAAKVAETGWTTSYYAVIVSGEQYPDALCSAPLAYQYNAPILLTSKNSLESQTRAQLLKLKVKSVYIIGGTGVISYDVEQTIRDMGIAATRIAGADRYDTSLKVAKVISQYRAETNPNRHAVVATGLDFPDALSIASIAAIKGYPILLTPKDSLREEIKIYLNENFSSTTLVGTTDSVSAAVFDQLPSPDRLTGTDPYTTNLAVIKAFQTDLKFDACYLATGQDYPDVLAGVALASLKSEPIFLVGSTVNTATLDYIKSKEPQQIIAFGGTGAVSDAVLGSFQDQDQDQDEDEDIDTGSEGIPSVPDDLEAEAVSSSEIELSWDKVKNADLYYIYRSTSAAGTYTNIGIIDETYYVDDDLDADETYYYKVKAYNSRGTSDYSNRASAATDEY
;
A
#
# COMPACT_ATOMS: atom_id res chain seq x y z
N MET A 1 -22.92 5.07 -30.47
CA MET A 1 -24.24 5.00 -29.81
C MET A 1 -24.29 3.72 -28.97
N SER A 2 -24.39 3.88 -27.64
CA SER A 2 -24.72 2.90 -26.58
C SER A 2 -23.79 1.72 -26.22
N LEU A 3 -23.03 1.92 -25.13
CA LEU A 3 -22.89 1.08 -23.90
C LEU A 3 -22.67 -0.45 -23.99
N VAL A 4 -21.53 -0.95 -23.48
CA VAL A 4 -21.33 -1.58 -22.14
C VAL A 4 -20.01 -2.39 -22.10
N LYS A 5 -19.15 -2.08 -21.13
CA LYS A 5 -18.00 -2.89 -20.64
C LYS A 5 -18.47 -4.20 -19.98
N LYS A 6 -17.76 -5.33 -20.17
CA LYS A 6 -17.56 -6.32 -19.09
C LYS A 6 -16.31 -7.21 -19.29
N LYS A 7 -15.48 -7.22 -18.23
CA LYS A 7 -14.31 -8.06 -17.93
C LYS A 7 -14.53 -9.58 -18.08
N MET A 8 -13.46 -10.33 -18.36
CA MET A 8 -12.85 -11.38 -17.48
C MET A 8 -11.79 -12.15 -18.31
N LEU A 9 -10.49 -12.08 -17.99
CA LEU A 9 -9.73 -12.75 -16.91
C LEU A 9 -8.98 -13.98 -17.48
N GLU A 10 -7.66 -13.83 -17.61
CA GLU A 10 -6.71 -14.92 -17.79
C GLU A 10 -6.83 -15.95 -16.66
N ILE A 11 -6.81 -17.23 -17.01
CA ILE A 11 -6.53 -18.32 -16.07
C ILE A 11 -5.46 -19.21 -16.72
N SER A 12 -4.20 -18.96 -16.36
CA SER A 12 -3.15 -19.98 -16.41
C SER A 12 -3.31 -20.89 -15.20
N VAL A 13 -3.61 -22.17 -15.42
CA VAL A 13 -3.52 -23.21 -14.39
C VAL A 13 -2.67 -24.34 -14.92
N PHE A 14 -1.48 -24.48 -14.33
CA PHE A 14 -0.75 -25.73 -14.24
C PHE A 14 -1.50 -26.66 -13.26
N VAL A 15 -1.96 -27.83 -13.71
CA VAL A 15 -2.32 -28.94 -12.82
C VAL A 15 -1.41 -30.13 -13.09
N THR A 16 -0.59 -30.43 -12.09
CA THR A 16 0.13 -31.70 -11.90
C THR A 16 -0.87 -32.81 -11.57
N PHE A 17 -0.88 -33.90 -12.34
CA PHE A 17 -1.71 -35.07 -12.10
C PHE A 17 -1.15 -35.96 -10.97
N PHE A 18 -1.98 -36.30 -9.98
CA PHE A 18 -1.82 -37.54 -9.20
C PHE A 18 -3.16 -38.31 -9.19
N LEU A 19 -3.05 -39.61 -9.47
CA LEU A 19 -4.11 -40.61 -9.62
C LEU A 19 -5.17 -40.60 -8.50
N ILE A 20 -6.45 -40.61 -8.88
CA ILE A 20 -7.48 -41.46 -8.25
C ILE A 20 -8.37 -42.06 -9.35
N ALA A 21 -8.45 -43.39 -9.37
CA ALA A 21 -9.24 -44.18 -10.30
C ALA A 21 -10.74 -44.02 -10.02
N GLY A 22 -11.47 -43.49 -11.01
CA GLY A 22 -12.92 -43.53 -11.09
C GLY A 22 -13.30 -43.70 -12.56
N ILE A 23 -13.86 -44.86 -12.89
CA ILE A 23 -14.24 -45.26 -14.26
C ILE A 23 -15.39 -44.35 -14.72
N PHE A 24 -15.06 -43.34 -15.51
CA PHE A 24 -15.98 -42.69 -16.45
C PHE A 24 -15.58 -43.14 -17.86
N PRO A 25 -16.52 -43.40 -18.79
CA PRO A 25 -16.16 -43.56 -20.19
C PRO A 25 -15.56 -42.24 -20.67
N GLN A 26 -14.24 -42.17 -20.79
CA GLN A 26 -13.58 -41.11 -21.52
C GLN A 26 -13.90 -41.32 -23.00
N SER A 27 -14.89 -40.60 -23.50
CA SER A 27 -14.89 -40.22 -24.91
C SER A 27 -13.63 -39.37 -25.11
N SER A 28 -12.56 -39.98 -25.60
CA SER A 28 -11.45 -39.22 -26.16
C SER A 28 -12.02 -38.46 -27.34
N PHE A 29 -12.26 -37.15 -27.19
CA PHE A 29 -12.43 -36.30 -28.37
C PHE A 29 -11.11 -36.33 -29.11
N ALA A 30 -11.07 -37.09 -30.21
CA ALA A 30 -9.94 -37.04 -31.12
C ALA A 30 -9.79 -35.59 -31.58
N LEU A 31 -8.57 -35.06 -31.54
CA LEU A 31 -8.27 -33.72 -32.02
C LEU A 31 -8.67 -33.65 -33.51
N SER A 32 -9.66 -32.84 -33.84
CA SER A 32 -10.13 -32.63 -35.22
C SER A 32 -9.25 -31.62 -35.94
N THR A 33 -9.11 -31.78 -37.25
CA THR A 33 -8.56 -30.72 -38.11
C THR A 33 -9.48 -29.50 -38.07
N PRO A 34 -8.96 -28.28 -38.29
CA PRO A 34 -9.77 -27.07 -38.30
C PRO A 34 -10.84 -27.09 -39.38
N ASP A 35 -11.84 -26.22 -39.22
CA ASP A 35 -12.82 -25.94 -40.25
C ASP A 35 -12.19 -25.29 -41.49
N THR A 36 -12.89 -25.40 -42.63
CA THR A 36 -12.41 -24.80 -43.87
C THR A 36 -12.64 -23.28 -43.84
N PRO A 37 -11.62 -22.45 -44.15
CA PRO A 37 -11.80 -21.00 -44.18
C PRO A 37 -12.82 -20.57 -45.23
N ASP A 38 -13.78 -19.74 -44.81
CA ASP A 38 -14.78 -19.12 -45.68
C ASP A 38 -14.49 -17.63 -45.91
N GLY A 39 -15.21 -17.02 -46.85
CA GLY A 39 -15.14 -15.57 -47.08
C GLY A 39 -13.84 -15.03 -47.70
N LEU A 40 -12.99 -15.86 -48.32
CA LEU A 40 -11.75 -15.41 -48.95
C LEU A 40 -12.01 -14.33 -50.02
N LYS A 41 -11.36 -13.17 -49.86
CA LYS A 41 -11.32 -12.05 -50.80
C LYS A 41 -9.89 -11.73 -51.19
N ALA A 42 -9.73 -11.18 -52.39
CA ALA A 42 -8.47 -10.68 -52.90
C ALA A 42 -8.69 -9.26 -53.46
N ASP A 43 -8.06 -8.28 -52.85
CA ASP A 43 -8.15 -6.87 -53.22
C ASP A 43 -6.83 -6.43 -53.86
N VAL A 44 -6.94 -5.74 -55.00
CA VAL A 44 -5.77 -5.16 -55.66
C VAL A 44 -5.26 -4.02 -54.81
N TYR A 45 -3.97 -4.05 -54.51
CA TYR A 45 -3.31 -2.99 -53.75
C TYR A 45 -2.43 -2.13 -54.65
N SER A 46 -1.81 -2.74 -55.67
CA SER A 46 -0.96 -2.08 -56.66
C SER A 46 -0.61 -2.96 -57.85
N ALA A 47 0.35 -2.51 -58.67
CA ALA A 47 0.95 -3.27 -59.76
C ALA A 47 1.73 -4.52 -59.30
N SER A 48 2.14 -4.59 -58.04
CA SER A 48 2.96 -5.69 -57.52
C SER A 48 2.46 -6.24 -56.19
N GLU A 49 1.23 -5.92 -55.78
CA GLU A 49 0.70 -6.35 -54.47
C GLU A 49 -0.79 -6.63 -54.47
N ILE A 50 -1.16 -7.67 -53.73
CA ILE A 50 -2.54 -8.11 -53.54
C ILE A 50 -2.78 -8.38 -52.06
N TYR A 51 -3.84 -7.81 -51.49
CA TYR A 51 -4.23 -8.02 -50.10
C TYR A 51 -5.36 -9.05 -50.01
N LEU A 52 -5.17 -10.07 -49.16
CA LEU A 52 -6.11 -11.16 -48.96
C LEU A 52 -6.74 -11.06 -47.56
N THR A 53 -8.03 -11.36 -47.47
CA THR A 53 -8.77 -11.46 -46.19
C THR A 53 -9.73 -12.64 -46.22
N TRP A 54 -9.95 -13.31 -45.10
CA TRP A 54 -10.95 -14.38 -44.96
C TRP A 54 -11.59 -14.36 -43.56
N GLU A 55 -12.61 -15.19 -43.34
CA GLU A 55 -13.25 -15.36 -42.03
C GLU A 55 -12.46 -16.37 -41.17
N GLU A 56 -12.43 -16.13 -39.86
CA GLU A 56 -11.78 -17.05 -38.91
C GLU A 56 -12.44 -18.43 -38.99
N ALA A 57 -11.60 -19.47 -39.07
CA ALA A 57 -12.03 -20.85 -39.10
C ALA A 57 -11.88 -21.48 -37.71
N ASP A 58 -12.92 -22.14 -37.22
CA ASP A 58 -12.93 -22.80 -35.92
C ASP A 58 -11.77 -23.81 -35.78
N ASP A 59 -11.19 -23.84 -34.58
CA ASP A 59 -10.04 -24.67 -34.19
C ASP A 59 -8.74 -24.41 -34.98
N ALA A 60 -8.64 -23.32 -35.75
CA ALA A 60 -7.42 -22.94 -36.46
C ALA A 60 -6.40 -22.29 -35.52
N THR A 61 -5.12 -22.61 -35.73
CA THR A 61 -3.98 -21.89 -35.09
C THR A 61 -3.15 -21.10 -36.09
N SER A 62 -3.34 -21.37 -37.39
CA SER A 62 -2.66 -20.71 -38.51
C SER A 62 -3.37 -21.03 -39.83
N TYR A 63 -3.00 -20.30 -40.88
CA TYR A 63 -3.50 -20.44 -42.23
C TYR A 63 -2.34 -20.57 -43.21
N TYR A 64 -2.51 -21.38 -44.24
CA TYR A 64 -1.58 -21.54 -45.35
C TYR A 64 -2.17 -20.95 -46.62
N ILE A 65 -1.41 -20.06 -47.27
CA ILE A 65 -1.85 -19.27 -48.42
C ILE A 65 -1.21 -19.84 -49.67
N TYR A 66 -2.03 -20.05 -50.69
CA TYR A 66 -1.61 -20.63 -51.96
C TYR A 66 -1.99 -19.72 -53.12
N ARG A 67 -1.08 -19.59 -54.09
CA ARG A 67 -1.24 -18.76 -55.28
C ARG A 67 -1.06 -19.56 -56.56
N SER A 68 -1.79 -19.16 -57.60
CA SER A 68 -1.64 -19.63 -58.98
C SER A 68 -1.83 -18.47 -59.97
N VAL A 69 -1.23 -18.58 -61.15
CA VAL A 69 -1.47 -17.67 -62.30
C VAL A 69 -2.63 -18.15 -63.19
N SER A 70 -3.32 -19.21 -62.80
CA SER A 70 -4.46 -19.80 -63.51
C SER A 70 -5.47 -20.39 -62.53
N SER A 71 -6.76 -20.21 -62.80
CA SER A 71 -7.84 -20.73 -61.94
C SER A 71 -7.78 -22.24 -61.74
N ASN A 72 -7.35 -22.98 -62.78
CA ASN A 72 -7.22 -24.44 -62.79
C ASN A 72 -5.75 -24.90 -62.78
N GLY A 73 -4.80 -24.00 -62.52
CA GLY A 73 -3.37 -24.29 -62.50
C GLY A 73 -2.90 -24.93 -61.21
N THR A 74 -1.60 -25.24 -61.15
CA THR A 74 -0.94 -25.69 -59.92
C THR A 74 -0.81 -24.51 -58.95
N TYR A 75 -1.36 -24.66 -57.76
CA TYR A 75 -1.25 -23.69 -56.68
C TYR A 75 0.00 -23.97 -55.85
N SER A 76 0.85 -22.97 -55.67
CA SER A 76 2.05 -23.06 -54.82
C SER A 76 1.79 -22.37 -53.49
N LYS A 77 2.28 -22.93 -52.38
CA LYS A 77 2.23 -22.27 -51.08
C LYS A 77 3.17 -21.06 -51.11
N ILE A 78 2.63 -19.87 -50.88
CA ILE A 78 3.41 -18.63 -50.86
C ILE A 78 3.68 -18.12 -49.44
N GLY A 79 2.88 -18.56 -48.46
CA GLY A 79 3.08 -18.11 -47.09
C GLY A 79 2.20 -18.83 -46.07
N SER A 80 2.35 -18.40 -44.83
CA SER A 80 1.49 -18.75 -43.71
C SER A 80 1.36 -17.60 -42.73
N THR A 81 0.21 -17.48 -42.08
CA THR A 81 -0.07 -16.46 -41.05
C THR A 81 -0.99 -17.04 -39.98
N ASP A 82 -0.92 -16.55 -38.74
CA ASP A 82 -1.90 -16.80 -37.68
C ASP A 82 -3.07 -15.81 -37.71
N GLU A 83 -2.98 -14.77 -38.55
CA GLU A 83 -4.03 -13.78 -38.78
C GLU A 83 -5.01 -14.22 -39.88
N THR A 84 -6.17 -13.55 -39.95
CA THR A 84 -7.20 -13.74 -41.00
C THR A 84 -6.96 -12.89 -42.26
N SER A 85 -5.72 -12.43 -42.46
CA SER A 85 -5.30 -11.63 -43.62
C SER A 85 -3.86 -11.88 -44.04
N TYR A 86 -3.54 -11.58 -45.31
CA TYR A 86 -2.20 -11.77 -45.89
C TYR A 86 -1.94 -10.80 -47.05
N LEU A 87 -0.81 -10.08 -47.02
CA LEU A 87 -0.34 -9.30 -48.18
C LEU A 87 0.59 -10.18 -49.02
N ASP A 88 0.22 -10.41 -50.27
CA ASP A 88 1.13 -10.99 -51.27
C ASP A 88 1.88 -9.86 -51.97
N ASP A 89 3.18 -9.74 -51.70
CA ASP A 89 4.08 -8.72 -52.27
C ASP A 89 5.35 -9.32 -52.90
N GLU A 90 5.38 -10.63 -53.14
CA GLU A 90 6.53 -11.34 -53.73
C GLU A 90 6.23 -11.87 -55.14
N ASP A 91 7.04 -11.51 -56.13
CA ASP A 91 6.97 -12.04 -57.51
C ASP A 91 5.61 -11.85 -58.22
N LEU A 92 4.97 -10.70 -57.98
CA LEU A 92 3.77 -10.27 -58.70
C LEU A 92 4.14 -9.36 -59.89
N ASP A 93 3.71 -9.72 -61.09
CA ASP A 93 3.88 -8.90 -62.29
C ASP A 93 2.73 -7.89 -62.42
N ALA A 94 3.02 -6.71 -62.94
CA ALA A 94 2.03 -5.69 -63.26
C ALA A 94 1.02 -6.17 -64.30
N GLY A 95 -0.23 -5.73 -64.17
CA GLY A 95 -1.32 -6.04 -65.07
C GLY A 95 -1.66 -7.54 -65.15
N LYS A 96 -1.24 -8.36 -64.18
CA LYS A 96 -1.42 -9.81 -64.21
C LYS A 96 -2.48 -10.27 -63.20
N LYS A 97 -3.23 -11.30 -63.61
CA LYS A 97 -4.29 -11.89 -62.78
C LYS A 97 -3.73 -13.06 -61.96
N TYR A 98 -3.99 -13.02 -60.66
CA TYR A 98 -3.59 -14.04 -59.70
C TYR A 98 -4.81 -14.65 -59.00
N TYR A 99 -4.70 -15.93 -58.65
CA TYR A 99 -5.74 -16.74 -58.04
C TYR A 99 -5.25 -17.32 -56.72
N TYR A 100 -6.10 -17.29 -55.69
CA TYR A 100 -5.74 -17.64 -54.32
C TYR A 100 -6.71 -18.65 -53.71
N LYS A 101 -6.15 -19.51 -52.85
CA LYS A 101 -6.89 -20.36 -51.91
C LYS A 101 -6.17 -20.38 -50.57
N VAL A 102 -6.93 -20.52 -49.49
CA VAL A 102 -6.40 -20.61 -48.12
C VAL A 102 -6.91 -21.88 -47.47
N ARG A 103 -6.12 -22.47 -46.56
CA ARG A 103 -6.58 -23.56 -45.67
C ARG A 103 -6.05 -23.34 -44.26
N ALA A 104 -6.87 -23.65 -43.26
CA ALA A 104 -6.50 -23.58 -41.86
C ALA A 104 -5.62 -24.75 -41.43
N HIS A 105 -4.88 -24.57 -40.36
CA HIS A 105 -3.94 -25.53 -39.80
C HIS A 105 -3.92 -25.46 -38.26
N ASN A 106 -3.89 -26.62 -37.62
CA ASN A 106 -3.59 -26.80 -36.20
C ASN A 106 -2.72 -28.04 -35.99
N SER A 107 -2.45 -28.39 -34.73
CA SER A 107 -1.65 -29.57 -34.39
C SER A 107 -2.26 -30.91 -34.83
N ALA A 108 -3.56 -30.97 -35.16
CA ALA A 108 -4.22 -32.14 -35.73
C ALA A 108 -4.05 -32.25 -37.26
N GLY A 109 -3.70 -31.16 -37.94
CA GLY A 109 -3.48 -31.12 -39.39
C GLY A 109 -4.12 -29.91 -40.08
N THR A 110 -4.36 -30.03 -41.39
CA THR A 110 -4.95 -28.95 -42.20
C THR A 110 -6.40 -29.22 -42.56
N SER A 111 -7.20 -28.15 -42.67
CA SER A 111 -8.55 -28.17 -43.24
C SER A 111 -8.56 -28.45 -44.76
N GLY A 112 -9.75 -28.47 -45.35
CA GLY A 112 -9.96 -28.28 -46.79
C GLY A 112 -9.54 -26.87 -47.26
N TYR A 113 -9.45 -26.66 -48.57
CA TYR A 113 -9.20 -25.34 -49.15
C TYR A 113 -10.49 -24.52 -49.24
N SER A 114 -10.36 -23.21 -49.02
CA SER A 114 -11.39 -22.21 -49.29
C SER A 114 -11.83 -22.21 -50.75
N SER A 115 -12.91 -21.47 -51.04
CA SER A 115 -13.22 -21.03 -52.40
C SER A 115 -12.08 -20.18 -52.99
N ILE A 116 -12.03 -20.11 -54.34
CA ILE A 116 -10.99 -19.34 -55.05
C ILE A 116 -11.36 -17.86 -55.05
N ALA A 117 -10.44 -17.02 -54.59
CA ALA A 117 -10.46 -15.58 -54.88
C ALA A 117 -9.48 -15.24 -56.01
N TYR A 118 -9.71 -14.17 -56.75
CA TYR A 118 -8.78 -13.70 -57.76
C TYR A 118 -8.85 -12.18 -57.91
N VAL A 119 -7.74 -11.59 -58.33
CA VAL A 119 -7.67 -10.17 -58.66
C VAL A 119 -6.57 -9.91 -59.69
N LYS A 120 -6.66 -8.79 -60.41
CA LYS A 120 -5.64 -8.31 -61.36
C LYS A 120 -4.84 -7.19 -60.69
N THR A 121 -3.52 -7.26 -60.70
CA THR A 121 -2.66 -6.15 -60.27
C THR A 121 -2.88 -4.92 -61.16
N GLU A 122 -2.54 -3.74 -60.64
CA GLU A 122 -2.56 -2.49 -61.44
C GLU A 122 -1.51 -2.56 -62.57
N GLU A 123 -1.60 -1.66 -63.54
CA GLU A 123 -0.57 -1.53 -64.58
C GLU A 123 0.67 -0.82 -64.00
N GLU A 124 1.85 -1.09 -64.57
CA GLU A 124 3.12 -0.47 -64.16
C GLU A 124 3.07 1.03 -64.44
N SER A 125 3.49 1.85 -63.47
CA SER A 125 3.64 3.30 -63.67
C SER A 125 5.11 3.64 -63.89
N ASP A 126 5.39 4.66 -64.72
CA ASP A 126 6.75 5.19 -64.97
C ASP A 126 7.30 6.02 -63.79
N LEU A 127 6.67 5.96 -62.61
CA LEU A 127 7.16 6.66 -61.43
C LEU A 127 8.44 5.99 -60.91
N ASP A 128 9.48 6.80 -60.71
CA ASP A 128 10.68 6.35 -60.01
C ASP A 128 10.35 5.94 -58.55
N ALA A 129 11.12 4.98 -58.02
CA ALA A 129 11.02 4.64 -56.61
C ALA A 129 11.51 5.83 -55.74
N PRO A 130 10.91 6.08 -54.56
CA PRO A 130 11.43 7.09 -53.66
C PRO A 130 12.85 6.75 -53.17
N ASP A 131 13.79 7.66 -53.41
CA ASP A 131 15.18 7.55 -52.95
C ASP A 131 15.41 8.20 -51.57
N ASP A 132 16.55 7.88 -50.96
CA ASP A 132 17.02 8.40 -49.66
C ASP A 132 16.00 8.27 -48.51
N LEU A 133 15.24 7.16 -48.50
CA LEU A 133 14.37 6.85 -47.37
C LEU A 133 15.23 6.73 -46.10
N LYS A 134 14.85 7.47 -45.05
CA LYS A 134 15.48 7.45 -43.73
C LYS A 134 14.44 7.22 -42.67
N ALA A 135 14.81 6.42 -41.67
CA ALA A 135 14.03 6.24 -40.45
C ALA A 135 14.85 6.70 -39.24
N THR A 136 14.29 7.59 -38.44
CA THR A 136 14.92 8.13 -37.24
C THR A 136 13.98 7.98 -36.06
N ALA A 137 14.40 7.27 -35.01
CA ALA A 137 13.63 7.20 -33.77
C ALA A 137 13.46 8.60 -33.15
N LYS A 138 12.28 8.86 -32.60
CA LYS A 138 11.90 10.08 -31.89
C LYS A 138 11.29 9.69 -30.55
N GLY A 139 12.08 9.08 -29.69
CA GLY A 139 11.62 8.55 -28.41
C GLY A 139 11.10 7.11 -28.52
N SER A 140 10.37 6.69 -27.49
CA SER A 140 10.01 5.28 -27.30
C SER A 140 8.77 4.80 -28.05
N ALA A 141 8.00 5.71 -28.63
CA ALA A 141 6.76 5.41 -29.33
C ALA A 141 6.61 6.13 -30.67
N GLN A 142 7.67 6.76 -31.20
CA GLN A 142 7.60 7.47 -32.48
C GLN A 142 8.83 7.24 -33.35
N ILE A 143 8.60 7.09 -34.66
CA ILE A 143 9.66 7.03 -35.68
C ILE A 143 9.31 8.03 -36.79
N LYS A 144 10.26 8.93 -37.09
CA LYS A 144 10.13 9.87 -38.20
C LYS A 144 10.78 9.30 -39.45
N LEU A 145 10.01 9.28 -40.54
CA LEU A 145 10.41 8.91 -41.88
C LEU A 145 10.56 10.15 -42.77
N THR A 146 11.57 10.14 -43.63
CA THR A 146 11.80 11.16 -44.67
C THR A 146 12.35 10.50 -45.94
N TRP A 147 12.01 11.01 -47.11
CA TRP A 147 12.51 10.55 -48.42
C TRP A 147 12.58 11.71 -49.42
N GLU A 148 13.17 11.48 -50.59
CA GLU A 148 13.19 12.47 -51.67
C GLU A 148 11.89 12.51 -52.48
N LYS A 149 11.57 13.68 -53.02
CA LYS A 149 10.37 13.87 -53.83
C LYS A 149 10.55 13.14 -55.17
N VAL A 150 9.59 12.28 -55.53
CA VAL A 150 9.42 11.68 -56.84
C VAL A 150 8.60 12.60 -57.74
N ASP A 151 9.05 12.81 -58.97
CA ASP A 151 8.33 13.61 -59.96
C ASP A 151 7.03 12.93 -60.38
N ASP A 152 6.00 13.72 -60.69
CA ASP A 152 4.64 13.28 -61.04
C ASP A 152 3.87 12.43 -59.99
N ALA A 153 4.48 12.16 -58.83
CA ALA A 153 3.81 11.55 -57.69
C ALA A 153 2.79 12.52 -57.07
N THR A 154 1.55 12.05 -56.85
CA THR A 154 0.49 12.83 -56.18
C THR A 154 0.36 12.50 -54.69
N SER A 155 0.87 11.34 -54.27
CA SER A 155 0.94 10.88 -52.89
C SER A 155 2.00 9.78 -52.72
N TYR A 156 2.28 9.41 -51.47
CA TYR A 156 3.16 8.31 -51.09
C TYR A 156 2.44 7.39 -50.13
N TYR A 157 2.67 6.09 -50.31
CA TYR A 157 2.18 5.05 -49.42
C TYR A 157 3.33 4.56 -48.55
N VAL A 158 3.09 4.55 -47.24
CA VAL A 158 4.08 4.19 -46.21
C VAL A 158 3.71 2.84 -45.62
N TYR A 159 4.69 1.94 -45.53
CA TYR A 159 4.51 0.59 -45.06
C TYR A 159 5.46 0.27 -43.91
N ARG A 160 5.00 -0.56 -42.97
CA ARG A 160 5.73 -0.97 -41.76
C ARG A 160 5.68 -2.49 -41.57
N SER A 161 6.78 -3.07 -41.08
CA SER A 161 6.84 -4.43 -40.56
C SER A 161 7.70 -4.51 -39.29
N ILE A 162 7.44 -5.53 -38.46
CA ILE A 162 8.29 -5.88 -37.30
C ILE A 162 9.45 -6.82 -37.68
N SER A 163 9.53 -7.24 -38.94
CA SER A 163 10.57 -8.12 -39.47
C SER A 163 11.07 -7.61 -40.82
N SER A 164 12.38 -7.74 -41.10
CA SER A 164 12.97 -7.28 -42.36
C SER A 164 12.42 -8.00 -43.59
N ASN A 165 11.94 -9.24 -43.40
CA ASN A 165 11.39 -10.14 -44.42
C ASN A 165 9.98 -10.63 -44.02
N GLY A 166 9.30 -9.93 -43.11
CA GLY A 166 7.92 -10.25 -42.74
C GLY A 166 6.93 -9.47 -43.61
N THR A 167 5.64 -9.73 -43.39
CA THR A 167 4.55 -8.99 -44.00
C THR A 167 4.62 -7.50 -43.63
N TYR A 168 4.53 -6.62 -44.63
CA TYR A 168 4.45 -5.17 -44.42
C TYR A 168 3.00 -4.70 -44.50
N SER A 169 2.55 -3.90 -43.54
CA SER A 169 1.23 -3.28 -43.55
C SER A 169 1.33 -1.82 -43.96
N LYS A 170 0.41 -1.32 -44.78
CA LYS A 170 0.31 0.11 -45.08
C LYS A 170 -0.19 0.85 -43.83
N ILE A 171 0.58 1.82 -43.37
CA ILE A 171 0.25 2.64 -42.20
C ILE A 171 -0.10 4.09 -42.57
N GLY A 172 0.20 4.53 -43.79
CA GLY A 172 -0.03 5.91 -44.19
C GLY A 172 -0.20 6.12 -45.68
N SER A 173 -0.93 7.20 -46.00
CA SER A 173 -1.06 7.77 -47.34
C SER A 173 -0.96 9.28 -47.25
N ILE A 174 0.17 9.85 -47.65
CA ILE A 174 0.47 11.27 -47.43
C ILE A 174 0.95 11.95 -48.72
N LYS A 175 0.77 13.26 -48.83
CA LYS A 175 1.19 14.04 -50.02
C LYS A 175 2.61 14.60 -49.92
N GLY A 176 3.14 14.74 -48.70
CA GLY A 176 4.48 15.26 -48.44
C GLY A 176 5.57 14.20 -48.63
N THR A 177 6.79 14.54 -48.23
CA THR A 177 7.97 13.64 -48.28
C THR A 177 8.48 13.27 -46.88
N SER A 178 7.59 13.35 -45.89
CA SER A 178 7.85 12.94 -44.51
C SER A 178 6.58 12.39 -43.87
N TYR A 179 6.76 11.44 -42.97
CA TYR A 179 5.70 10.80 -42.20
C TYR A 179 6.22 10.51 -40.79
N THR A 180 5.40 10.74 -39.77
CA THR A 180 5.70 10.32 -38.39
C THR A 180 4.81 9.12 -38.09
N ASP A 181 5.43 7.99 -37.78
CA ASP A 181 4.75 6.81 -37.26
C ASP A 181 4.67 6.91 -35.75
N ASP A 182 3.48 7.12 -35.20
CA ASP A 182 3.20 7.34 -33.78
C ASP A 182 2.04 6.45 -33.24
N GLU A 183 1.57 5.49 -34.02
CA GLU A 183 0.51 4.54 -33.65
C GLU A 183 1.06 3.11 -33.50
N ASP A 184 0.84 2.48 -32.34
CA ASP A 184 1.17 1.07 -32.06
C ASP A 184 2.67 0.69 -32.18
N LEU A 185 3.56 1.58 -31.73
CA LEU A 185 4.99 1.28 -31.56
C LEU A 185 5.33 0.89 -30.12
N ASP A 186 5.99 -0.26 -29.96
CA ASP A 186 6.50 -0.74 -28.68
C ASP A 186 7.90 -0.16 -28.43
N PRO A 187 8.22 0.23 -27.18
CA PRO A 187 9.55 0.68 -26.78
C PRO A 187 10.66 -0.35 -27.03
N GLY A 188 11.82 0.13 -27.48
CA GLY A 188 13.00 -0.72 -27.72
C GLY A 188 12.84 -1.73 -28.86
N LYS A 189 11.77 -1.64 -29.65
CA LYS A 189 11.45 -2.58 -30.71
C LYS A 189 11.91 -2.03 -32.05
N LYS A 190 12.43 -2.92 -32.89
CA LYS A 190 12.89 -2.58 -34.24
C LYS A 190 11.73 -2.68 -35.22
N TYR A 191 11.54 -1.62 -35.99
CA TYR A 191 10.55 -1.51 -37.04
C TYR A 191 11.23 -1.25 -38.38
N TYR A 192 10.72 -1.88 -39.42
CA TYR A 192 11.23 -1.80 -40.78
C TYR A 192 10.21 -1.08 -41.66
N TYR A 193 10.70 -0.24 -42.58
CA TYR A 193 9.87 0.62 -43.41
C TYR A 193 10.29 0.57 -44.88
N LYS A 194 9.30 0.68 -45.75
CA LYS A 194 9.44 0.92 -47.20
C LYS A 194 8.37 1.91 -47.64
N VAL A 195 8.68 2.74 -48.63
CA VAL A 195 7.78 3.76 -49.17
C VAL A 195 7.71 3.63 -50.69
N ARG A 196 6.59 3.97 -51.30
CA ARG A 196 6.48 4.09 -52.76
C ARG A 196 5.63 5.28 -53.18
N ALA A 197 5.92 5.81 -54.37
CA ALA A 197 5.16 6.87 -54.98
C ALA A 197 3.86 6.33 -55.58
N HIS A 198 2.85 7.18 -55.62
CA HIS A 198 1.55 6.90 -56.21
C HIS A 198 1.04 8.10 -57.00
N SER A 199 0.46 7.83 -58.17
CA SER A 199 -0.30 8.78 -58.97
C SER A 199 -1.59 8.14 -59.49
N SER A 200 -2.38 8.89 -60.24
CA SER A 200 -3.52 8.31 -60.96
C SER A 200 -3.13 7.28 -62.02
N ALA A 201 -1.86 7.21 -62.42
CA ALA A 201 -1.35 6.25 -63.39
C ALA A 201 -0.88 4.93 -62.76
N GLY A 202 -0.84 4.85 -61.42
CA GLY A 202 -0.39 3.67 -60.67
C GLY A 202 0.67 4.01 -59.64
N THR A 203 1.41 2.99 -59.21
CA THR A 203 2.45 3.10 -58.18
C THR A 203 3.84 2.82 -58.74
N SER A 204 4.86 3.40 -58.10
CA SER A 204 6.26 3.06 -58.38
C SER A 204 6.65 1.72 -57.75
N ALA A 205 7.86 1.25 -58.06
CA ALA A 205 8.57 0.30 -57.21
C ALA A 205 8.78 0.86 -55.79
N TYR A 206 9.10 -0.02 -54.84
CA TYR A 206 9.44 0.35 -53.47
C TYR A 206 10.82 0.99 -53.36
N SER A 207 10.95 1.94 -52.44
CA SER A 207 12.24 2.38 -51.93
C SER A 207 13.05 1.21 -51.35
N ASP A 208 14.35 1.43 -51.17
CA ASP A 208 15.15 0.57 -50.30
C ASP A 208 14.53 0.49 -48.89
N LYS A 209 14.68 -0.68 -48.26
CA LYS A 209 14.19 -0.93 -46.90
C LYS A 209 15.09 -0.25 -45.89
N VAL A 210 14.51 0.49 -44.96
CA VAL A 210 15.20 1.01 -43.78
C VAL A 210 14.59 0.46 -42.50
N TYR A 211 15.30 0.66 -41.39
CA TYR A 211 14.77 0.37 -40.07
C TYR A 211 15.15 1.46 -39.09
N ALA A 212 14.34 1.60 -38.06
CA ALA A 212 14.71 2.28 -36.83
C ALA A 212 14.29 1.40 -35.65
N THR A 213 15.02 1.51 -34.54
CA THR A 213 14.62 0.92 -33.27
C THR A 213 14.10 2.07 -32.44
N THR A 214 12.83 2.01 -32.01
CA THR A 214 12.32 2.96 -31.02
C THR A 214 13.27 2.96 -29.83
N ASP A 215 13.42 4.10 -29.18
CA ASP A 215 14.21 4.12 -27.97
C ASP A 215 13.57 3.13 -26.98
N LYS A 216 14.37 2.31 -26.32
CA LYS A 216 13.88 1.66 -25.08
C LYS A 216 13.39 2.78 -24.21
N ASN A 217 12.22 2.66 -23.58
CA ASN A 217 11.61 3.71 -22.76
C ASN A 217 12.70 4.53 -22.03
N GLY A 218 13.08 5.64 -22.66
CA GLY A 218 13.98 6.62 -22.10
C GLY A 218 13.02 7.51 -21.37
N GLY A 219 12.68 7.11 -20.13
CA GLY A 219 11.73 7.86 -19.33
C GLY A 219 12.15 9.32 -19.25
N ALA A 220 11.18 10.18 -18.94
CA ALA A 220 11.36 11.61 -18.71
C ALA A 220 12.67 11.93 -17.96
N ASP A 221 13.22 13.13 -18.15
CA ASP A 221 14.44 13.52 -17.44
C ASP A 221 14.27 13.22 -15.95
N ALA A 222 15.28 12.56 -15.37
CA ALA A 222 15.20 12.18 -13.97
C ALA A 222 15.04 13.46 -13.14
N PRO A 223 14.21 13.45 -12.07
CA PRO A 223 14.13 14.59 -11.18
C PRO A 223 15.53 14.96 -10.67
N GLU A 224 15.93 16.22 -10.86
CA GLU A 224 17.23 16.70 -10.40
C GLU A 224 17.11 17.31 -8.99
N ASN A 225 18.27 17.59 -8.39
CA ASN A 225 18.38 18.28 -7.09
C ASN A 225 17.56 17.66 -5.96
N LEU A 226 17.43 16.33 -5.94
CA LEU A 226 16.84 15.62 -4.80
C LEU A 226 17.66 15.94 -3.53
N LYS A 227 16.99 16.50 -2.53
CA LYS A 227 17.51 16.78 -1.19
C LYS A 227 16.71 15.97 -0.17
N ALA A 228 17.38 15.57 0.89
CA ALA A 228 16.79 14.94 2.05
C ALA A 228 17.22 15.71 3.29
N GLU A 229 16.26 16.15 4.10
CA GLU A 229 16.48 16.93 5.30
C GLU A 229 15.77 16.25 6.47
N SER A 230 16.50 15.92 7.53
CA SER A 230 15.88 15.41 8.76
C SER A 230 14.98 16.47 9.36
N LYS A 231 13.71 16.14 9.60
CA LYS A 231 12.76 17.00 10.31
C LYS A 231 12.60 16.61 11.77
N SER A 232 12.73 15.32 12.09
CA SER A 232 12.63 14.80 13.46
C SER A 232 13.32 13.45 13.58
N ALA A 233 13.21 12.82 14.75
CA ALA A 233 13.65 11.44 14.98
C ALA A 233 12.89 10.41 14.12
N SER A 234 11.77 10.78 13.49
CA SER A 234 10.93 9.86 12.71
C SER A 234 10.52 10.39 11.33
N GLN A 235 11.05 11.55 10.91
CA GLN A 235 10.65 12.17 9.66
C GLN A 235 11.84 12.75 8.88
N ILE A 236 11.86 12.51 7.57
CA ILE A 236 12.76 13.13 6.61
C ILE A 236 11.92 13.80 5.53
N LYS A 237 12.13 15.09 5.30
CA LYS A 237 11.53 15.84 4.20
C LYS A 237 12.41 15.72 2.96
N LEU A 238 11.79 15.35 1.86
CA LEU A 238 12.40 15.28 0.53
C LEU A 238 11.87 16.42 -0.33
N THR A 239 12.76 17.03 -1.12
CA THR A 239 12.41 18.01 -2.16
C THR A 239 13.25 17.76 -3.40
N TRP A 240 12.71 17.99 -4.59
CA TRP A 240 13.40 17.86 -5.88
C TRP A 240 12.86 18.90 -6.86
N ASP A 241 13.55 19.08 -7.99
CA ASP A 241 13.12 20.02 -9.02
C ASP A 241 11.95 19.45 -9.85
N GLU A 242 11.07 20.33 -10.31
CA GLU A 242 9.97 19.97 -11.19
C GLU A 242 10.50 19.47 -12.53
N VAL A 243 9.90 18.40 -13.06
CA VAL A 243 10.16 17.88 -14.40
C VAL A 243 8.98 18.26 -15.29
N ASP A 244 9.27 18.79 -16.48
CA ASP A 244 8.24 19.16 -17.45
C ASP A 244 7.36 17.94 -17.82
N ASP A 245 6.06 18.18 -17.96
CA ASP A 245 5.03 17.19 -18.28
C ASP A 245 4.90 16.03 -17.24
N ALA A 246 5.37 16.22 -16.00
CA ALA A 246 5.26 15.24 -14.92
C ALA A 246 3.81 14.98 -14.49
N ASP A 247 3.31 13.74 -14.62
CA ASP A 247 2.03 13.37 -14.00
C ASP A 247 2.21 13.04 -12.51
N VAL A 248 3.19 12.20 -12.20
CA VAL A 248 3.48 11.75 -10.83
C VAL A 248 4.97 11.42 -10.63
N TYR A 249 5.41 11.47 -9.39
CA TYR A 249 6.74 11.07 -8.92
C TYR A 249 6.64 9.82 -8.04
N TYR A 250 7.49 8.83 -8.30
CA TYR A 250 7.69 7.64 -7.49
C TYR A 250 8.89 7.84 -6.57
N VAL A 251 8.66 7.79 -5.27
CA VAL A 251 9.70 7.95 -4.25
C VAL A 251 10.15 6.57 -3.78
N TYR A 252 11.46 6.35 -3.74
CA TYR A 252 12.09 5.11 -3.32
C TYR A 252 13.01 5.32 -2.12
N ARG A 253 13.11 4.30 -1.28
CA ARG A 253 13.94 4.29 -0.06
C ARG A 253 14.79 3.04 0.04
N ALA A 254 16.01 3.18 0.59
CA ALA A 254 16.90 2.10 0.99
C ALA A 254 17.58 2.41 2.34
N LEU A 255 18.12 1.38 3.01
CA LEU A 255 18.92 1.50 4.25
C LEU A 255 20.43 1.59 4.01
N SER A 256 20.87 1.56 2.75
CA SER A 256 22.27 1.78 2.38
C SER A 256 22.35 2.41 0.99
N SER A 257 23.43 3.14 0.72
CA SER A 257 23.65 3.81 -0.57
C SER A 257 23.74 2.86 -1.76
N SER A 258 24.19 1.62 -1.53
CA SER A 258 24.27 0.55 -2.53
C SER A 258 23.20 -0.54 -2.37
N GLY A 259 22.22 -0.32 -1.48
CA GLY A 259 21.17 -1.29 -1.18
C GLY A 259 20.07 -1.34 -2.24
N THR A 260 19.19 -2.32 -2.12
CA THR A 260 17.96 -2.39 -2.94
C THR A 260 17.01 -1.27 -2.51
N TYR A 261 16.63 -0.41 -3.46
CA TYR A 261 15.66 0.67 -3.26
C TYR A 261 14.24 0.14 -3.50
N SER A 262 13.35 0.37 -2.55
CA SER A 262 11.93 -0.01 -2.64
C SER A 262 11.06 1.23 -2.79
N LYS A 263 10.05 1.18 -3.66
CA LYS A 263 9.09 2.29 -3.81
C LYS A 263 8.26 2.42 -2.54
N ILE A 264 8.20 3.61 -1.95
CA ILE A 264 7.46 3.90 -0.72
C ILE A 264 6.18 4.70 -0.97
N THR A 265 6.12 5.52 -2.02
CA THR A 265 4.92 6.29 -2.34
C THR A 265 4.89 6.77 -3.80
N THR A 266 3.76 7.38 -4.19
CA THR A 266 3.56 8.12 -5.43
C THR A 266 2.92 9.47 -5.10
N VAL A 267 3.51 10.57 -5.56
CA VAL A 267 3.05 11.94 -5.27
C VAL A 267 2.98 12.75 -6.56
N SER A 268 2.15 13.79 -6.62
CA SER A 268 2.12 14.74 -7.75
C SER A 268 2.87 16.05 -7.46
N SER A 269 3.25 16.30 -6.21
CA SER A 269 4.06 17.44 -5.80
C SER A 269 5.57 17.16 -5.85
N THR A 270 6.38 18.21 -5.93
CA THR A 270 7.86 18.15 -5.91
C THR A 270 8.47 18.05 -4.50
N SER A 271 7.67 17.60 -3.54
CA SER A 271 8.11 17.33 -2.17
C SER A 271 7.31 16.21 -1.52
N TYR A 272 7.95 15.51 -0.58
CA TYR A 272 7.35 14.44 0.19
C TYR A 272 8.02 14.31 1.57
N THR A 273 7.23 14.19 2.64
CA THR A 273 7.76 13.90 3.99
C THR A 273 7.60 12.41 4.28
N ASP A 274 8.71 11.68 4.23
CA ASP A 274 8.75 10.28 4.67
C ASP A 274 8.67 10.26 6.20
N SER A 275 7.64 9.60 6.72
CA SER A 275 7.29 9.59 8.14
C SER A 275 7.33 8.16 8.68
N SER A 276 7.39 8.01 10.01
CA SER A 276 7.51 6.70 10.70
C SER A 276 8.87 6.00 10.50
N LEU A 277 9.92 6.81 10.40
CA LEU A 277 11.31 6.38 10.31
C LEU A 277 11.89 6.08 11.70
N SER A 278 12.92 5.24 11.76
CA SER A 278 13.66 4.96 13.00
C SER A 278 14.63 6.09 13.31
N ALA A 279 14.76 6.49 14.58
CA ALA A 279 15.70 7.52 15.04
C ALA A 279 17.16 7.15 14.75
N GLY A 280 18.01 8.17 14.56
CA GLY A 280 19.45 8.02 14.32
C GLY A 280 19.82 7.16 13.11
N THR A 281 18.87 6.89 12.21
CA THR A 281 19.03 5.96 11.10
C THR A 281 19.17 6.72 9.80
N THR A 282 20.23 6.41 9.04
CA THR A 282 20.43 6.98 7.71
C THR A 282 19.56 6.27 6.69
N TYR A 283 18.68 7.02 6.04
CA TYR A 283 17.88 6.55 4.92
C TYR A 283 18.36 7.17 3.62
N TYR A 284 18.37 6.37 2.56
CA TYR A 284 18.80 6.77 1.23
C TYR A 284 17.58 6.82 0.31
N TYR A 285 17.48 7.87 -0.48
CA TYR A 285 16.33 8.16 -1.33
C TYR A 285 16.72 8.37 -2.79
N LYS A 286 15.81 7.97 -3.66
CA LYS A 286 15.82 8.23 -5.10
C LYS A 286 14.39 8.49 -5.55
N VAL A 287 14.21 9.33 -6.56
CA VAL A 287 12.90 9.62 -7.14
C VAL A 287 12.93 9.33 -8.63
N GLN A 288 11.82 8.83 -9.17
CA GLN A 288 11.57 8.76 -10.60
C GLN A 288 10.30 9.53 -10.92
N VAL A 289 10.17 10.06 -12.12
CA VAL A 289 8.93 10.64 -12.61
C VAL A 289 8.26 9.67 -13.59
N LYS A 290 6.93 9.75 -13.73
CA LYS A 290 6.15 9.02 -14.72
C LYS A 290 5.18 9.97 -15.41
N ASN A 291 5.14 9.92 -16.75
CA ASN A 291 4.30 10.77 -17.60
C ASN A 291 3.37 9.88 -18.45
N GLY A 292 2.07 9.85 -18.16
CA GLY A 292 1.06 9.10 -18.90
C GLY A 292 1.30 7.59 -18.89
N SER A 293 1.20 6.98 -20.08
CA SER A 293 1.41 5.55 -20.33
C SER A 293 2.89 5.15 -20.49
N SER A 294 3.84 6.07 -20.29
CA SER A 294 5.28 5.77 -20.36
C SER A 294 5.80 4.97 -19.16
N GLU A 295 6.94 4.29 -19.32
CA GLU A 295 7.73 3.80 -18.17
C GLU A 295 8.38 4.98 -17.43
N THR A 296 8.77 4.73 -16.18
CA THR A 296 9.39 5.71 -15.29
C THR A 296 10.76 6.20 -15.79
N SER A 297 11.14 7.44 -15.48
CA SER A 297 12.48 8.01 -15.68
C SER A 297 13.61 7.14 -15.10
N THR A 298 14.87 7.46 -15.41
CA THR A 298 15.97 7.02 -14.54
C THR A 298 15.84 7.63 -13.14
N TYR A 299 16.55 7.08 -12.15
CA TYR A 299 16.56 7.66 -10.81
C TYR A 299 17.23 9.03 -10.79
N SER A 300 16.69 9.94 -9.99
CA SER A 300 17.35 11.16 -9.53
C SER A 300 18.75 10.89 -8.97
N ASN A 301 19.50 11.96 -8.70
CA ASN A 301 20.63 11.87 -7.77
C ASN A 301 20.18 11.22 -6.44
N ALA A 302 21.06 10.42 -5.82
CA ALA A 302 20.77 9.85 -4.52
C ALA A 302 20.87 10.94 -3.45
N ALA A 303 19.85 11.05 -2.61
CA ALA A 303 19.89 11.85 -1.39
C ALA A 303 19.88 10.95 -0.17
N HIS A 304 20.35 11.45 0.96
CA HIS A 304 20.22 10.75 2.22
C HIS A 304 20.12 11.76 3.35
N ALA A 305 19.44 11.37 4.41
CA ALA A 305 19.49 12.06 5.69
C ALA A 305 19.48 11.00 6.79
N THR A 306 20.14 11.32 7.90
CA THR A 306 20.00 10.58 9.14
C THR A 306 18.91 11.28 9.91
N THR A 307 17.82 10.56 10.23
CA THR A 307 16.84 11.05 11.21
C THR A 307 17.59 11.51 12.45
N ALA A 308 17.08 12.53 13.14
CA ALA A 308 17.70 12.94 14.39
C ALA A 308 17.90 11.69 15.26
N SER A 309 19.12 11.47 15.75
CA SER A 309 19.30 10.55 16.86
C SER A 309 18.45 11.08 17.99
N ASP A 310 17.82 10.20 18.77
CA ASP A 310 17.49 10.57 20.14
C ASP A 310 18.84 10.90 20.78
N SER A 311 19.20 12.18 20.82
CA SER A 311 20.45 12.61 21.42
C SER A 311 20.29 12.42 22.92
N ASP A 312 20.81 11.29 23.38
CA ASP A 312 21.27 10.95 24.71
C ASP A 312 21.08 12.08 25.74
N SER A 313 19.99 12.02 26.50
CA SER A 313 19.96 12.58 27.84
C SER A 313 20.69 11.62 28.78
N ALA A 314 22.01 11.57 28.65
CA ALA A 314 22.90 11.03 29.69
C ALA A 314 23.91 12.09 30.11
N SER A 315 23.42 13.10 30.83
CA SER A 315 23.97 13.46 32.15
C SER A 315 23.08 14.52 32.80
N GLY A 316 22.03 14.07 33.49
CA GLY A 316 21.17 14.92 34.30
C GLY A 316 19.86 14.24 34.70
N THR A 317 19.94 13.30 35.65
CA THR A 317 18.82 12.79 36.49
C THR A 317 17.64 12.05 35.82
N VAL A 318 17.68 10.70 35.89
CA VAL A 318 16.53 9.76 36.03
C VAL A 318 15.29 10.03 35.13
N GLY A 319 15.36 9.73 33.82
CA GLY A 319 14.23 9.93 32.90
C GLY A 319 13.96 8.85 31.84
N ASP A 320 14.98 8.34 31.15
CA ASP A 320 14.81 7.49 29.94
C ASP A 320 14.46 6.00 30.17
N ALA A 321 14.21 5.57 31.42
CA ALA A 321 13.89 4.17 31.75
C ALA A 321 12.39 3.81 31.63
N ARG A 322 11.55 4.67 31.04
CA ARG A 322 10.08 4.61 31.17
C ARG A 322 9.32 4.32 29.87
N ARG A 323 9.98 3.86 28.79
CA ARG A 323 9.30 3.61 27.50
C ARG A 323 9.94 2.47 26.70
N ILE A 324 9.08 1.65 26.08
CA ILE A 324 9.44 0.63 25.09
C ILE A 324 8.72 0.98 23.78
N ALA A 325 9.43 1.65 22.87
CA ALA A 325 8.85 2.21 21.66
C ALA A 325 9.82 2.22 20.48
N GLY A 326 9.33 1.89 19.29
CA GLY A 326 10.06 2.01 18.02
C GLY A 326 9.53 3.13 17.13
N GLY A 327 10.14 3.31 15.95
CA GLY A 327 9.70 4.31 14.97
C GLY A 327 8.31 4.03 14.38
N ASN A 328 7.80 2.81 14.55
CA ASN A 328 6.45 2.38 14.19
C ASN A 328 6.04 1.15 15.00
N ARG A 329 4.80 0.67 14.79
CA ARG A 329 4.22 -0.51 15.47
C ARG A 329 5.08 -1.79 15.37
N TYR A 330 5.70 -2.03 14.23
CA TYR A 330 6.53 -3.22 14.01
C TYR A 330 7.85 -3.15 14.78
N ASP A 331 8.45 -1.96 14.83
CA ASP A 331 9.64 -1.69 15.62
C ASP A 331 9.34 -1.72 17.13
N THR A 332 8.21 -1.15 17.58
CA THR A 332 7.75 -1.30 18.97
C THR A 332 7.60 -2.76 19.35
N ALA A 333 6.92 -3.57 18.53
CA ALA A 333 6.78 -5.00 18.79
C ALA A 333 8.14 -5.73 18.85
N ALA A 334 9.09 -5.37 17.98
CA ALA A 334 10.44 -5.90 18.03
C ALA A 334 11.18 -5.52 19.33
N LYS A 335 11.06 -4.28 19.80
CA LYS A 335 11.66 -3.81 21.07
C LYS A 335 11.02 -4.45 22.30
N VAL A 336 9.70 -4.67 22.28
CA VAL A 336 9.02 -5.46 23.31
C VAL A 336 9.58 -6.89 23.37
N ALA A 337 9.74 -7.52 22.21
CA ALA A 337 10.32 -8.85 22.12
C ALA A 337 11.79 -8.91 22.56
N GLU A 338 12.57 -7.86 22.28
CA GLU A 338 13.95 -7.74 22.76
C GLU A 338 14.03 -7.58 24.29
N THR A 339 13.07 -6.86 24.88
CA THR A 339 13.02 -6.65 26.32
C THR A 339 12.67 -7.95 27.07
N GLY A 340 11.75 -8.75 26.51
CA GLY A 340 11.27 -9.98 27.16
C GLY A 340 12.12 -11.22 26.91
N TRP A 341 12.80 -11.31 25.77
CA TRP A 341 13.45 -12.54 25.32
C TRP A 341 14.86 -12.30 24.78
N THR A 342 15.82 -13.11 25.24
CA THR A 342 17.15 -13.22 24.62
C THR A 342 17.17 -14.29 23.52
N THR A 343 16.35 -15.33 23.68
CA THR A 343 16.06 -16.36 22.69
C THR A 343 14.61 -16.81 22.85
N SER A 344 13.97 -17.23 21.77
CA SER A 344 12.71 -17.97 21.85
C SER A 344 12.62 -18.99 20.72
N TYR A 345 12.17 -20.21 21.04
CA TYR A 345 11.94 -21.24 20.02
C TYR A 345 10.72 -20.89 19.16
N TYR A 346 9.72 -20.25 19.77
CA TYR A 346 8.44 -19.91 19.14
C TYR A 346 8.29 -18.39 18.99
N ALA A 347 7.54 -17.95 17.98
CA ALA A 347 6.98 -16.60 17.92
C ALA A 347 5.52 -16.66 17.46
N VAL A 348 4.71 -15.68 17.84
CA VAL A 348 3.36 -15.52 17.31
C VAL A 348 3.36 -14.32 16.37
N ILE A 349 2.96 -14.54 15.11
CA ILE A 349 2.85 -13.51 14.08
C ILE A 349 1.39 -13.13 13.92
N VAL A 350 1.10 -11.84 14.06
CA VAL A 350 -0.25 -11.27 13.91
C VAL A 350 -0.21 -10.04 13.01
N SER A 351 -1.37 -9.62 12.50
CA SER A 351 -1.43 -8.44 11.62
C SER A 351 -1.19 -7.17 12.42
N GLY A 352 -0.33 -6.29 11.91
CA GLY A 352 -0.17 -4.92 12.40
C GLY A 352 -1.17 -3.95 11.77
N GLU A 353 -2.01 -4.40 10.84
CA GLU A 353 -2.98 -3.58 10.09
C GLU A 353 -4.43 -3.89 10.48
N GLN A 354 -4.71 -5.10 10.97
CA GLN A 354 -6.02 -5.52 11.46
C GLN A 354 -5.94 -6.25 12.81
N TYR A 355 -6.73 -5.79 13.79
CA TYR A 355 -6.77 -6.34 15.15
C TYR A 355 -7.58 -7.64 15.39
N PRO A 356 -8.71 -7.92 14.69
CA PRO A 356 -9.71 -8.84 15.24
C PRO A 356 -9.22 -10.27 15.48
N ASP A 357 -8.44 -10.83 14.55
CA ASP A 357 -7.87 -12.17 14.69
C ASP A 357 -6.81 -12.23 15.79
N ALA A 358 -6.13 -11.11 16.06
CA ALA A 358 -4.99 -11.04 16.95
C ALA A 358 -5.36 -10.94 18.44
N LEU A 359 -6.57 -10.47 18.77
CA LEU A 359 -7.02 -10.26 20.16
C LEU A 359 -6.98 -11.52 21.02
N CYS A 360 -7.09 -12.71 20.41
CA CYS A 360 -7.08 -13.99 21.10
C CYS A 360 -5.68 -14.64 21.24
N SER A 361 -4.63 -13.99 20.73
CA SER A 361 -3.30 -14.59 20.58
C SER A 361 -2.48 -14.66 21.88
N ALA A 362 -2.75 -13.79 22.85
CA ALA A 362 -1.94 -13.65 24.05
C ALA A 362 -1.80 -14.94 24.89
N PRO A 363 -2.88 -15.69 25.19
CA PRO A 363 -2.74 -16.94 25.93
C PRO A 363 -1.94 -18.01 25.18
N LEU A 364 -2.04 -18.02 23.84
CA LEU A 364 -1.23 -18.91 23.00
C LEU A 364 0.25 -18.50 23.06
N ALA A 365 0.56 -17.22 22.91
CA ALA A 365 1.93 -16.71 22.97
C ALA A 365 2.60 -17.06 24.31
N TYR A 366 1.90 -16.83 25.43
CA TYR A 366 2.40 -17.16 26.76
C TYR A 366 2.60 -18.67 26.96
N GLN A 367 1.69 -19.51 26.46
CA GLN A 367 1.82 -20.97 26.54
C GLN A 367 3.11 -21.49 25.88
N TYR A 368 3.58 -20.84 24.82
CA TYR A 368 4.82 -21.20 24.13
C TYR A 368 6.03 -20.37 24.56
N ASN A 369 5.90 -19.53 25.59
CA ASN A 369 6.91 -18.55 25.99
C ASN A 369 7.44 -17.74 24.78
N ALA A 370 6.51 -17.25 23.98
CA ALA A 370 6.77 -16.65 22.67
C ALA A 370 6.45 -15.15 22.70
N PRO A 371 7.25 -14.30 22.04
CA PRO A 371 6.85 -12.93 21.75
C PRO A 371 5.71 -12.90 20.73
N ILE A 372 4.93 -11.83 20.76
CA ILE A 372 4.00 -11.45 19.69
C ILE A 372 4.71 -10.42 18.81
N LEU A 373 4.87 -10.72 17.53
CA LEU A 373 5.44 -9.83 16.52
C LEU A 373 4.38 -9.51 15.45
N LEU A 374 4.51 -8.32 14.87
CA LEU A 374 3.52 -7.78 13.93
C LEU A 374 4.00 -7.92 12.49
N THR A 375 3.04 -8.01 11.56
CA THR A 375 3.33 -7.93 10.13
C THR A 375 2.26 -7.19 9.32
N SER A 376 2.65 -6.46 8.28
CA SER A 376 1.73 -5.98 7.24
C SER A 376 1.14 -7.15 6.46
N LYS A 377 0.01 -6.93 5.79
CA LYS A 377 -0.68 -7.98 5.04
C LYS A 377 0.21 -8.71 4.03
N ASN A 378 1.01 -7.97 3.26
CA ASN A 378 1.73 -8.51 2.10
C ASN A 378 3.26 -8.52 2.27
N SER A 379 3.78 -8.13 3.43
CA SER A 379 5.23 -8.04 3.63
C SER A 379 5.59 -8.28 5.09
N LEU A 380 6.62 -9.11 5.30
CA LEU A 380 7.23 -9.30 6.60
C LEU A 380 8.31 -8.23 6.81
N GLU A 381 8.05 -7.31 7.73
CA GLU A 381 8.85 -6.13 8.01
C GLU A 381 10.27 -6.50 8.40
N SER A 382 11.22 -5.65 8.02
CA SER A 382 12.64 -5.84 8.35
C SER A 382 12.89 -6.01 9.85
N GLN A 383 12.15 -5.29 10.69
CA GLN A 383 12.25 -5.33 12.15
C GLN A 383 11.77 -6.68 12.68
N THR A 384 10.61 -7.14 12.22
CA THR A 384 10.07 -8.47 12.54
C THR A 384 11.01 -9.57 12.08
N ARG A 385 11.54 -9.50 10.86
CA ARG A 385 12.54 -10.45 10.32
C ARG A 385 13.80 -10.50 11.17
N ALA A 386 14.37 -9.34 11.47
CA ALA A 386 15.58 -9.22 12.27
C ALA A 386 15.36 -9.84 13.65
N GLN A 387 14.19 -9.59 14.26
CA GLN A 387 13.89 -10.10 15.59
C GLN A 387 13.67 -11.62 15.61
N LEU A 388 12.99 -12.19 14.60
CA LEU A 388 12.86 -13.65 14.46
C LEU A 388 14.24 -14.33 14.38
N LEU A 389 15.18 -13.75 13.63
CA LEU A 389 16.55 -14.27 13.51
C LEU A 389 17.36 -14.07 14.80
N LYS A 390 17.29 -12.89 15.41
CA LYS A 390 17.99 -12.55 16.66
C LYS A 390 17.60 -13.48 17.80
N LEU A 391 16.30 -13.76 17.93
CA LEU A 391 15.75 -14.68 18.92
C LEU A 391 15.96 -16.16 18.57
N LYS A 392 16.47 -16.47 17.38
CA LYS A 392 16.71 -17.82 16.85
C LYS A 392 15.43 -18.66 16.80
N VAL A 393 14.32 -18.04 16.42
CA VAL A 393 13.01 -18.69 16.30
C VAL A 393 13.07 -19.85 15.32
N LYS A 394 12.42 -20.96 15.67
CA LYS A 394 12.35 -22.19 14.85
C LYS A 394 10.94 -22.52 14.39
N SER A 395 9.93 -22.02 15.09
CA SER A 395 8.54 -22.18 14.69
C SER A 395 7.73 -20.92 14.96
N VAL A 396 6.84 -20.55 14.06
CA VAL A 396 5.86 -19.48 14.28
C VAL A 396 4.43 -20.01 14.23
N TYR A 397 3.56 -19.37 15.01
CA TYR A 397 2.11 -19.42 14.81
C TYR A 397 1.65 -18.14 14.14
N ILE A 398 1.06 -18.24 12.96
CA ILE A 398 0.45 -17.10 12.25
C ILE A 398 -1.03 -17.07 12.61
N ILE A 399 -1.50 -16.01 13.25
CA ILE A 399 -2.91 -15.88 13.65
C ILE A 399 -3.63 -14.98 12.65
N GLY A 400 -4.59 -15.57 11.95
CA GLY A 400 -5.39 -14.88 10.95
C GLY A 400 -5.27 -15.46 9.53
N GLY A 401 -6.33 -15.25 8.76
CA GLY A 401 -6.45 -15.77 7.40
C GLY A 401 -5.52 -15.09 6.40
N THR A 402 -5.46 -15.63 5.18
CA THR A 402 -4.65 -15.07 4.08
C THR A 402 -5.14 -13.68 3.64
N GLY A 403 -6.39 -13.32 3.97
CA GLY A 403 -6.93 -11.97 3.73
C GLY A 403 -6.29 -10.87 4.58
N VAL A 404 -5.69 -11.22 5.73
CA VAL A 404 -5.08 -10.28 6.70
C VAL A 404 -3.57 -10.46 6.85
N ILE A 405 -3.06 -11.67 6.64
CA ILE A 405 -1.63 -11.98 6.53
C ILE A 405 -1.48 -12.95 5.36
N SER A 406 -0.99 -12.46 4.23
CA SER A 406 -0.91 -13.20 2.96
C SER A 406 -0.12 -14.50 3.06
N TYR A 407 -0.26 -15.33 2.02
CA TYR A 407 0.56 -16.52 1.84
C TYR A 407 2.04 -16.16 1.61
N ASP A 408 2.34 -15.02 0.98
CA ASP A 408 3.70 -14.58 0.70
C ASP A 408 4.48 -14.24 1.98
N VAL A 409 3.82 -13.66 2.98
CA VAL A 409 4.40 -13.48 4.33
C VAL A 409 4.75 -14.82 4.94
N GLU A 410 3.85 -15.81 4.86
CA GLU A 410 4.11 -17.16 5.36
C GLU A 410 5.28 -17.84 4.61
N GLN A 411 5.37 -17.69 3.29
CA GLN A 411 6.50 -18.20 2.51
C GLN A 411 7.81 -17.53 2.91
N THR A 412 7.80 -16.20 3.08
CA THR A 412 8.99 -15.46 3.54
C THR A 412 9.52 -16.01 4.86
N ILE A 413 8.64 -16.38 5.80
CA ILE A 413 9.05 -17.00 7.08
C ILE A 413 9.64 -18.39 6.85
N ARG A 414 9.04 -19.20 5.98
CA ARG A 414 9.54 -20.55 5.65
C ARG A 414 10.90 -20.51 4.97
N ASP A 415 11.12 -19.56 4.07
CA ASP A 415 12.38 -19.36 3.35
C ASP A 415 13.51 -18.94 4.29
N MET A 416 13.19 -18.31 5.43
CA MET A 416 14.13 -18.06 6.52
C MET A 416 14.51 -19.33 7.32
N GLY A 417 13.97 -20.49 6.95
CA GLY A 417 14.20 -21.76 7.65
C GLY A 417 13.39 -21.92 8.93
N ILE A 418 12.28 -21.19 9.07
CA ILE A 418 11.41 -21.19 10.25
C ILE A 418 10.11 -21.93 9.89
N ALA A 419 9.71 -22.92 10.69
CA ALA A 419 8.43 -23.60 10.48
C ALA A 419 7.27 -22.63 10.73
N ALA A 420 6.26 -22.62 9.87
CA ALA A 420 5.08 -21.77 10.06
C ALA A 420 3.81 -22.63 10.20
N THR A 421 2.99 -22.33 11.21
CA THR A 421 1.66 -22.93 11.41
C THR A 421 0.62 -21.83 11.45
N ARG A 422 -0.33 -21.84 10.51
CA ARG A 422 -1.41 -20.86 10.47
C ARG A 422 -2.63 -21.34 11.27
N ILE A 423 -3.13 -20.48 12.15
CA ILE A 423 -4.38 -20.69 12.88
C ILE A 423 -5.35 -19.59 12.43
N ALA A 424 -6.33 -19.96 11.62
CA ALA A 424 -7.25 -19.01 11.00
C ALA A 424 -8.64 -19.58 10.83
N GLY A 425 -9.63 -18.72 11.06
CA GLY A 425 -11.03 -18.98 10.79
C GLY A 425 -11.57 -18.37 9.51
N ALA A 426 -12.84 -18.64 9.22
CA ALA A 426 -13.60 -17.89 8.22
C ALA A 426 -13.71 -16.39 8.58
N ASP A 427 -13.66 -16.08 9.88
CA ASP A 427 -13.64 -14.73 10.44
C ASP A 427 -13.04 -14.76 11.87
N ARG A 428 -13.01 -13.59 12.52
CA ARG A 428 -12.48 -13.37 13.87
C ARG A 428 -13.01 -14.31 14.94
N TYR A 429 -14.27 -14.73 14.83
CA TYR A 429 -14.91 -15.58 15.83
C TYR A 429 -14.46 -17.03 15.66
N ASP A 430 -14.42 -17.53 14.43
CA ASP A 430 -13.85 -18.86 14.11
C ASP A 430 -12.34 -18.90 14.38
N THR A 431 -11.60 -17.82 14.10
CA THR A 431 -10.18 -17.70 14.46
C THR A 431 -10.00 -17.85 15.97
N SER A 432 -10.78 -17.12 16.78
CA SER A 432 -10.69 -17.21 18.25
C SER A 432 -11.04 -18.61 18.78
N LEU A 433 -12.03 -19.28 18.17
CA LEU A 433 -12.38 -20.67 18.51
C LEU A 433 -11.23 -21.64 18.21
N LYS A 434 -10.57 -21.48 17.06
CA LYS A 434 -9.43 -22.33 16.67
C LYS A 434 -8.22 -22.10 17.56
N VAL A 435 -7.91 -20.85 17.90
CA VAL A 435 -6.85 -20.53 18.87
C VAL A 435 -7.16 -21.14 20.24
N ALA A 436 -8.41 -21.01 20.71
CA ALA A 436 -8.86 -21.62 21.95
C ALA A 436 -8.72 -23.15 21.95
N LYS A 437 -9.05 -23.82 20.84
CA LYS A 437 -8.87 -25.28 20.70
C LYS A 437 -7.39 -25.68 20.79
N VAL A 438 -6.50 -24.92 20.15
CA VAL A 438 -5.05 -25.16 20.25
C VAL A 438 -4.56 -25.00 21.70
N ILE A 439 -4.97 -23.94 22.41
CA ILE A 439 -4.63 -23.75 23.83
C ILE A 439 -5.14 -24.93 24.69
N SER A 440 -6.38 -25.35 24.44
CA SER A 440 -7.05 -26.43 25.19
C SER A 440 -6.42 -27.80 25.02
N GLN A 441 -5.95 -28.14 23.82
CA GLN A 441 -5.36 -29.47 23.55
C GLN A 441 -4.17 -29.79 24.46
N TYR A 442 -3.38 -28.79 24.83
CA TYR A 442 -2.25 -28.96 25.74
C TYR A 442 -2.63 -29.04 27.22
N ARG A 443 -3.86 -28.63 27.57
CA ARG A 443 -4.37 -28.57 28.95
C ARG A 443 -5.42 -29.64 29.27
N ALA A 444 -5.70 -30.53 28.32
CA ALA A 444 -6.88 -31.41 28.34
C ALA A 444 -6.83 -32.55 29.38
N GLU A 445 -5.70 -32.85 30.01
CA GLU A 445 -5.57 -34.11 30.77
C GLU A 445 -5.83 -34.02 32.28
N THR A 446 -5.96 -32.85 32.92
CA THR A 446 -5.95 -32.83 34.42
C THR A 446 -6.86 -31.85 35.16
N ASN A 447 -7.57 -30.90 34.52
CA ASN A 447 -8.36 -29.91 35.29
C ASN A 447 -9.87 -29.92 34.91
N PRO A 448 -10.77 -30.36 35.80
CA PRO A 448 -12.22 -30.30 35.58
C PRO A 448 -12.82 -28.88 35.72
N ASN A 449 -12.08 -27.93 36.31
CA ASN A 449 -12.55 -26.56 36.57
C ASN A 449 -11.89 -25.56 35.61
N ARG A 450 -12.16 -25.71 34.31
CA ARG A 450 -11.58 -24.86 33.27
C ARG A 450 -12.39 -23.58 33.13
N HIS A 451 -11.68 -22.48 32.88
CA HIS A 451 -12.28 -21.16 32.74
C HIS A 451 -11.87 -20.52 31.40
N ALA A 452 -12.76 -19.74 30.80
CA ALA A 452 -12.53 -19.03 29.53
C ALA A 452 -12.95 -17.56 29.64
N VAL A 453 -12.38 -16.72 28.78
CA VAL A 453 -12.74 -15.32 28.66
C VAL A 453 -13.58 -15.11 27.41
N VAL A 454 -14.61 -14.29 27.51
CA VAL A 454 -15.45 -13.85 26.37
C VAL A 454 -15.38 -12.34 26.25
N ALA A 455 -15.13 -11.82 25.06
CA ALA A 455 -15.11 -10.39 24.77
C ALA A 455 -15.75 -10.09 23.41
N THR A 456 -16.09 -8.82 23.18
CA THR A 456 -16.60 -8.42 21.85
C THR A 456 -15.52 -8.61 20.79
N GLY A 457 -15.92 -9.12 19.62
CA GLY A 457 -15.05 -9.12 18.45
C GLY A 457 -15.15 -7.84 17.63
N LEU A 458 -16.02 -6.90 17.98
CA LEU A 458 -16.29 -5.69 17.19
C LEU A 458 -15.35 -4.53 17.52
N ASP A 459 -14.73 -4.57 18.69
CA ASP A 459 -13.76 -3.60 19.18
C ASP A 459 -12.62 -4.31 19.93
N PHE A 460 -11.55 -3.62 20.29
CA PHE A 460 -10.33 -4.20 20.86
C PHE A 460 -10.08 -3.94 22.37
N PRO A 461 -10.50 -2.82 22.99
CA PRO A 461 -10.07 -2.52 24.37
C PRO A 461 -10.53 -3.53 25.41
N ASP A 462 -11.75 -4.07 25.28
CA ASP A 462 -12.29 -5.08 26.22
C ASP A 462 -11.44 -6.36 26.20
N ALA A 463 -11.08 -6.86 25.01
CA ALA A 463 -10.27 -8.06 24.87
C ALA A 463 -8.82 -7.83 25.35
N LEU A 464 -8.23 -6.67 25.03
CA LEU A 464 -6.87 -6.33 25.44
C LEU A 464 -6.75 -6.07 26.94
N SER A 465 -7.81 -5.57 27.58
CA SER A 465 -7.85 -5.29 29.02
C SER A 465 -7.58 -6.52 29.88
N ILE A 466 -7.98 -7.70 29.40
CA ILE A 466 -7.83 -8.98 30.10
C ILE A 466 -6.74 -9.85 29.47
N ALA A 467 -6.17 -9.47 28.32
CA ALA A 467 -5.34 -10.37 27.53
C ALA A 467 -4.11 -10.91 28.27
N SER A 468 -3.42 -10.06 29.06
CA SER A 468 -2.26 -10.51 29.83
C SER A 468 -2.64 -11.42 31.00
N ILE A 469 -3.73 -11.09 31.69
CA ILE A 469 -4.27 -11.91 32.78
C ILE A 469 -4.76 -13.26 32.23
N ALA A 470 -5.53 -13.25 31.14
CA ALA A 470 -5.98 -14.45 30.46
C ALA A 470 -4.79 -15.33 30.06
N ALA A 471 -3.67 -14.73 29.64
CA ALA A 471 -2.45 -15.45 29.34
C ALA A 471 -1.80 -16.07 30.58
N ILE A 472 -1.63 -15.31 31.67
CA ILE A 472 -1.08 -15.78 32.96
C ILE A 472 -1.90 -16.95 33.51
N LYS A 473 -3.23 -16.85 33.50
CA LYS A 473 -4.13 -17.91 33.93
C LYS A 473 -4.26 -19.05 32.90
N GLY A 474 -3.88 -18.76 31.66
CA GLY A 474 -4.10 -19.55 30.44
C GLY A 474 -5.56 -19.87 30.19
N TYR A 475 -6.40 -18.85 30.35
CA TYR A 475 -7.77 -18.83 29.88
C TYR A 475 -7.77 -18.46 28.40
N PRO A 476 -8.36 -19.27 27.51
CA PRO A 476 -8.52 -18.85 26.13
C PRO A 476 -9.51 -17.69 26.03
N ILE A 477 -9.28 -16.80 25.07
CA ILE A 477 -10.15 -15.65 24.77
C ILE A 477 -10.99 -16.00 23.55
N LEU A 478 -12.31 -16.03 23.72
CA LEU A 478 -13.29 -16.25 22.67
C LEU A 478 -13.97 -14.92 22.34
N LEU A 479 -14.11 -14.63 21.05
CA LEU A 479 -14.77 -13.41 20.59
C LEU A 479 -16.23 -13.69 20.25
N THR A 480 -17.10 -12.70 20.47
CA THR A 480 -18.52 -12.77 20.09
C THR A 480 -19.03 -11.46 19.49
N PRO A 481 -19.98 -11.50 18.53
CA PRO A 481 -20.83 -10.35 18.21
C PRO A 481 -21.63 -9.88 19.43
N LYS A 482 -22.18 -8.66 19.35
CA LYS A 482 -22.99 -8.04 20.41
C LYS A 482 -24.17 -8.91 20.85
N ASP A 483 -24.99 -9.34 19.89
CA ASP A 483 -26.33 -9.90 20.16
C ASP A 483 -26.49 -11.38 19.81
N SER A 484 -25.42 -12.05 19.39
CA SER A 484 -25.50 -13.45 18.97
C SER A 484 -24.22 -14.20 19.29
N LEU A 485 -24.33 -15.18 20.19
CA LEU A 485 -23.28 -16.16 20.42
C LEU A 485 -23.40 -17.26 19.36
N ARG A 486 -22.33 -17.46 18.58
CA ARG A 486 -22.31 -18.52 17.56
C ARG A 486 -22.45 -19.88 18.20
N GLU A 487 -23.27 -20.75 17.58
CA GLU A 487 -23.58 -22.07 18.13
C GLU A 487 -22.33 -22.91 18.39
N GLU A 488 -21.33 -22.87 17.49
CA GLU A 488 -20.08 -23.60 17.69
C GLU A 488 -19.28 -23.12 18.91
N ILE A 489 -19.29 -21.81 19.20
CA ILE A 489 -18.62 -21.24 20.37
C ILE A 489 -19.42 -21.61 21.62
N LYS A 490 -20.74 -21.52 21.57
CA LYS A 490 -21.63 -21.92 22.67
C LYS A 490 -21.44 -23.38 23.06
N ILE A 491 -21.45 -24.30 22.09
CA ILE A 491 -21.21 -25.73 22.31
C ILE A 491 -19.83 -25.92 22.95
N TYR A 492 -18.80 -25.35 22.32
CA TYR A 492 -17.44 -25.48 22.81
C TYR A 492 -17.26 -24.98 24.25
N LEU A 493 -17.85 -23.83 24.59
CA LEU A 493 -17.82 -23.27 25.94
C LEU A 493 -18.51 -24.20 26.95
N ASN A 494 -19.72 -24.66 26.67
CA ASN A 494 -20.50 -25.53 27.56
C ASN A 494 -19.89 -26.92 27.76
N GLU A 495 -19.21 -27.46 26.74
CA GLU A 495 -18.58 -28.79 26.83
C GLU A 495 -17.22 -28.76 27.54
N ASN A 496 -16.50 -27.62 27.51
CA ASN A 496 -15.09 -27.58 27.90
C ASN A 496 -14.79 -26.69 29.11
N PHE A 497 -15.72 -25.84 29.55
CA PHE A 497 -15.48 -24.86 30.60
C PHE A 497 -16.63 -24.84 31.62
N SER A 498 -16.26 -24.79 32.90
CA SER A 498 -17.21 -24.74 34.02
C SER A 498 -17.66 -23.32 34.35
N SER A 499 -16.89 -22.31 33.93
CA SER A 499 -17.18 -20.90 34.16
C SER A 499 -16.52 -20.00 33.11
N THR A 500 -17.03 -18.78 32.96
CA THR A 500 -16.48 -17.79 32.02
C THR A 500 -16.50 -16.37 32.59
N THR A 501 -15.49 -15.58 32.29
CA THR A 501 -15.52 -14.13 32.51
C THR A 501 -15.82 -13.43 31.19
N LEU A 502 -16.88 -12.64 31.18
CA LEU A 502 -17.21 -11.75 30.07
C LEU A 502 -16.70 -10.34 30.35
N VAL A 503 -15.89 -9.78 29.45
CA VAL A 503 -15.34 -8.43 29.57
C VAL A 503 -16.06 -7.49 28.61
N GLY A 504 -16.56 -6.38 29.14
CA GLY A 504 -17.25 -5.33 28.39
C GLY A 504 -18.68 -5.04 28.86
N THR A 505 -19.22 -3.92 28.39
CA THR A 505 -20.56 -3.45 28.75
C THR A 505 -21.66 -4.28 28.09
N THR A 506 -22.91 -4.05 28.50
CA THR A 506 -24.08 -4.60 27.80
C THR A 506 -24.23 -4.07 26.37
N ASP A 507 -23.60 -2.93 26.06
CA ASP A 507 -23.58 -2.38 24.71
C ASP A 507 -22.55 -3.07 23.80
N SER A 508 -21.43 -3.53 24.38
CA SER A 508 -20.42 -4.36 23.69
C SER A 508 -20.90 -5.80 23.48
N VAL A 509 -21.48 -6.41 24.52
CA VAL A 509 -22.03 -7.78 24.51
C VAL A 509 -23.29 -7.84 25.37
N SER A 510 -24.42 -8.20 24.77
CA SER A 510 -25.73 -8.08 25.39
C SER A 510 -25.96 -9.09 26.53
N ALA A 511 -27.00 -8.83 27.34
CA ALA A 511 -27.45 -9.76 28.39
C ALA A 511 -27.86 -11.12 27.80
N ALA A 512 -28.46 -11.14 26.60
CA ALA A 512 -28.85 -12.38 25.92
C ALA A 512 -27.67 -13.28 25.55
N VAL A 513 -26.50 -12.69 25.24
CA VAL A 513 -25.26 -13.47 25.04
C VAL A 513 -24.71 -13.94 26.39
N PHE A 514 -24.70 -13.06 27.39
CA PHE A 514 -24.23 -13.38 28.75
C PHE A 514 -24.97 -14.59 29.36
N ASP A 515 -26.29 -14.63 29.26
CA ASP A 515 -27.11 -15.71 29.83
C ASP A 515 -26.88 -17.09 29.18
N GLN A 516 -26.19 -17.15 28.04
CA GLN A 516 -25.85 -18.40 27.35
C GLN A 516 -24.49 -18.97 27.73
N LEU A 517 -23.71 -18.24 28.55
CA LEU A 517 -22.36 -18.63 28.93
C LEU A 517 -22.36 -19.55 30.18
N PRO A 518 -21.39 -20.46 30.32
CA PRO A 518 -21.23 -21.27 31.52
C PRO A 518 -20.88 -20.40 32.75
N SER A 519 -21.73 -20.42 33.78
CA SER A 519 -21.55 -19.71 35.08
C SER A 519 -20.80 -18.37 34.96
N PRO A 520 -21.37 -17.39 34.25
CA PRO A 520 -20.61 -16.22 33.83
C PRO A 520 -20.53 -15.14 34.91
N ASP A 521 -19.37 -14.49 35.00
CA ASP A 521 -19.21 -13.19 35.64
C ASP A 521 -18.92 -12.11 34.59
N ARG A 522 -19.31 -10.85 34.86
CA ARG A 522 -19.07 -9.73 33.95
C ARG A 522 -18.15 -8.71 34.60
N LEU A 523 -17.04 -8.41 33.93
CA LEU A 523 -16.16 -7.30 34.28
C LEU A 523 -16.36 -6.15 33.29
N THR A 524 -16.74 -4.99 33.81
CA THR A 524 -17.12 -3.83 33.00
C THR A 524 -16.86 -2.53 33.76
N GLY A 525 -16.67 -1.45 33.01
CA GLY A 525 -16.68 -0.06 33.48
C GLY A 525 -17.64 0.79 32.65
N THR A 526 -17.57 2.10 32.82
CA THR A 526 -18.34 3.08 32.02
C THR A 526 -17.70 3.39 30.68
N ASP A 527 -16.40 3.08 30.55
CA ASP A 527 -15.58 3.29 29.35
C ASP A 527 -14.46 2.21 29.29
N PRO A 528 -13.66 2.16 28.22
CA PRO A 528 -12.58 1.20 28.09
C PRO A 528 -11.54 1.23 29.22
N TYR A 529 -11.23 2.42 29.76
CA TYR A 529 -10.18 2.61 30.77
C TYR A 529 -10.64 2.13 32.15
N THR A 530 -11.88 2.42 32.51
CA THR A 530 -12.53 1.94 33.74
C THR A 530 -12.84 0.44 33.66
N THR A 531 -13.12 -0.10 32.48
CA THR A 531 -13.22 -1.55 32.25
C THR A 531 -11.87 -2.23 32.47
N ASN A 532 -10.79 -1.68 31.90
CA ASN A 532 -9.43 -2.15 32.16
C ASN A 532 -9.08 -2.12 33.65
N LEU A 533 -9.37 -1.03 34.36
CA LEU A 533 -9.15 -0.94 35.80
C LEU A 533 -9.97 -1.95 36.60
N ALA A 534 -11.23 -2.20 36.23
CA ALA A 534 -12.08 -3.19 36.88
C ALA A 534 -11.50 -4.61 36.70
N VAL A 535 -11.01 -4.92 35.51
CA VAL A 535 -10.30 -6.17 35.22
C VAL A 535 -9.05 -6.32 36.09
N ILE A 536 -8.18 -5.32 36.13
CA ILE A 536 -6.95 -5.37 36.94
C ILE A 536 -7.28 -5.56 38.42
N LYS A 537 -8.29 -4.86 38.95
CA LYS A 537 -8.72 -5.00 40.35
C LYS A 537 -9.25 -6.39 40.68
N ALA A 538 -10.00 -7.01 39.76
CA ALA A 538 -10.54 -8.36 39.93
C ALA A 538 -9.43 -9.42 40.04
N PHE A 539 -8.32 -9.23 39.32
CA PHE A 539 -7.19 -10.16 39.28
C PHE A 539 -5.92 -9.65 39.97
N GLN A 540 -6.03 -8.64 40.84
CA GLN A 540 -4.86 -7.98 41.43
C GLN A 540 -3.95 -8.92 42.24
N THR A 541 -4.47 -10.03 42.75
CA THR A 541 -3.68 -11.04 43.49
C THR A 541 -2.86 -11.95 42.58
N ASP A 542 -3.19 -12.00 41.28
CA ASP A 542 -2.44 -12.73 40.25
C ASP A 542 -1.38 -11.85 39.57
N LEU A 543 -1.30 -10.56 39.94
CA LEU A 543 -0.45 -9.55 39.32
C LEU A 543 0.62 -9.04 40.28
N LYS A 544 1.81 -8.82 39.74
CA LYS A 544 2.90 -8.08 40.38
C LYS A 544 2.84 -6.64 39.94
N PHE A 545 3.08 -5.73 40.87
CA PHE A 545 3.10 -4.30 40.58
C PHE A 545 4.54 -3.76 40.66
N ASP A 546 5.54 -4.61 40.38
CA ASP A 546 6.95 -4.18 40.30
C ASP A 546 7.11 -3.15 39.17
N ALA A 547 6.53 -3.44 37.99
CA ALA A 547 6.27 -2.46 36.95
C ALA A 547 4.78 -2.35 36.60
N CYS A 548 4.34 -1.15 36.26
CA CYS A 548 3.03 -0.87 35.68
C CYS A 548 3.20 -0.39 34.24
N TYR A 549 2.69 -1.15 33.27
CA TYR A 549 2.76 -0.74 31.87
C TYR A 549 1.59 0.16 31.50
N LEU A 550 1.86 1.21 30.74
CA LEU A 550 0.86 2.09 30.15
C LEU A 550 0.78 1.84 28.65
N ALA A 551 -0.42 1.74 28.10
CA ALA A 551 -0.60 1.68 26.66
C ALA A 551 -1.86 2.43 26.23
N THR A 552 -1.87 2.95 25.01
CA THR A 552 -3.05 3.68 24.51
C THR A 552 -4.26 2.75 24.40
N GLY A 553 -5.43 3.25 24.80
CA GLY A 553 -6.71 2.63 24.50
C GLY A 553 -7.28 3.04 23.14
N GLN A 554 -6.59 3.89 22.39
CA GLN A 554 -7.06 4.47 21.12
C GLN A 554 -6.50 3.76 19.87
N ASP A 555 -5.47 2.93 20.04
CA ASP A 555 -4.91 2.04 19.02
C ASP A 555 -4.49 0.72 19.68
N TYR A 556 -4.30 -0.34 18.89
CA TYR A 556 -4.11 -1.71 19.38
C TYR A 556 -2.70 -2.33 19.22
N PRO A 557 -1.85 -1.98 18.22
CA PRO A 557 -0.67 -2.78 17.91
C PRO A 557 0.37 -2.84 19.04
N ASP A 558 0.65 -1.69 19.67
CA ASP A 558 1.69 -1.58 20.70
C ASP A 558 1.28 -2.33 21.98
N VAL A 559 0.03 -2.17 22.41
CA VAL A 559 -0.51 -2.92 23.56
C VAL A 559 -0.57 -4.41 23.27
N LEU A 560 -0.99 -4.83 22.08
CA LEU A 560 -1.06 -6.23 21.69
C LEU A 560 0.30 -6.93 21.75
N ALA A 561 1.37 -6.27 21.28
CA ALA A 561 2.72 -6.78 21.45
C ALA A 561 3.14 -6.78 22.93
N GLY A 562 2.87 -5.67 23.63
CA GLY A 562 3.16 -5.47 25.05
C GLY A 562 2.54 -6.52 25.97
N VAL A 563 1.36 -7.05 25.61
CA VAL A 563 0.67 -8.11 26.37
C VAL A 563 1.58 -9.32 26.58
N ALA A 564 2.37 -9.73 25.58
CA ALA A 564 3.26 -10.89 25.74
C ALA A 564 4.31 -10.65 26.84
N LEU A 565 4.90 -9.45 26.87
CA LEU A 565 5.90 -9.06 27.89
C LEU A 565 5.25 -8.93 29.27
N ALA A 566 4.13 -8.22 29.36
CA ALA A 566 3.41 -8.04 30.62
C ALA A 566 2.98 -9.39 31.21
N SER A 567 2.50 -10.32 30.38
CA SER A 567 2.16 -11.68 30.81
C SER A 567 3.39 -12.43 31.32
N LEU A 568 4.52 -12.36 30.60
CA LEU A 568 5.78 -12.99 30.98
C LEU A 568 6.28 -12.52 32.35
N LYS A 569 6.08 -11.25 32.69
CA LYS A 569 6.45 -10.65 33.98
C LYS A 569 5.37 -10.79 35.06
N SER A 570 4.16 -11.18 34.65
CA SER A 570 2.96 -11.19 35.48
C SER A 570 2.61 -9.79 36.01
N GLU A 571 2.76 -8.77 35.17
CA GLU A 571 2.57 -7.34 35.50
C GLU A 571 1.37 -6.75 34.75
N PRO A 572 0.68 -5.73 35.31
CA PRO A 572 -0.52 -5.15 34.70
C PRO A 572 -0.20 -4.24 33.50
N ILE A 573 -1.14 -4.20 32.55
CA ILE A 573 -1.21 -3.15 31.53
C ILE A 573 -2.42 -2.27 31.82
N PHE A 574 -2.17 -0.98 32.02
CA PHE A 574 -3.18 0.04 32.15
C PHE A 574 -3.43 0.72 30.80
N LEU A 575 -4.67 0.67 30.33
CA LEU A 575 -5.09 1.44 29.16
C LEU A 575 -5.29 2.91 29.54
N VAL A 576 -4.72 3.81 28.75
CA VAL A 576 -4.77 5.27 28.97
C VAL A 576 -5.19 6.00 27.68
N GLY A 577 -5.83 7.15 27.83
CA GLY A 577 -6.14 8.05 26.72
C GLY A 577 -5.10 9.15 26.56
N SER A 578 -5.50 10.30 26.00
CA SER A 578 -4.70 11.53 26.01
C SER A 578 -4.42 12.05 27.43
N THR A 579 -5.24 11.63 28.40
CA THR A 579 -5.09 11.85 29.84
C THR A 579 -5.30 10.54 30.60
N VAL A 580 -4.82 10.48 31.84
CA VAL A 580 -5.10 9.36 32.76
C VAL A 580 -6.32 9.68 33.60
N ASN A 581 -7.29 8.76 33.66
CA ASN A 581 -8.41 8.89 34.58
C ASN A 581 -7.91 8.86 36.04
N THR A 582 -8.43 9.75 36.90
CA THR A 582 -8.04 9.87 38.32
C THR A 582 -8.11 8.53 39.06
N ALA A 583 -9.14 7.71 38.84
CA ALA A 583 -9.25 6.41 39.52
C ALA A 583 -8.14 5.42 39.10
N THR A 584 -7.68 5.50 37.86
CA THR A 584 -6.54 4.71 37.36
C THR A 584 -5.24 5.24 37.95
N LEU A 585 -5.06 6.56 37.95
CA LEU A 585 -3.90 7.24 38.52
C LEU A 585 -3.73 6.90 40.01
N ASP A 586 -4.78 7.08 40.80
CA ASP A 586 -4.80 6.79 42.24
C ASP A 586 -4.53 5.31 42.51
N TYR A 587 -5.08 4.42 41.69
CA TYR A 587 -4.86 2.99 41.85
C TYR A 587 -3.41 2.62 41.56
N ILE A 588 -2.81 3.11 40.48
CA ILE A 588 -1.39 2.86 40.18
C ILE A 588 -0.52 3.40 41.31
N LYS A 589 -0.74 4.63 41.78
CA LYS A 589 0.02 5.23 42.89
C LYS A 589 -0.11 4.41 44.18
N SER A 590 -1.31 3.91 44.49
CA SER A 590 -1.54 3.07 45.68
C SER A 590 -0.80 1.73 45.68
N LYS A 591 -0.23 1.33 44.54
CA LYS A 591 0.56 0.10 44.40
C LYS A 591 2.06 0.33 44.52
N GLU A 592 2.50 1.59 44.58
CA GLU A 592 3.90 1.99 44.71
C GLU A 592 4.84 1.23 43.74
N PRO A 593 4.56 1.25 42.42
CA PRO A 593 5.36 0.49 41.47
C PRO A 593 6.78 1.06 41.37
N GLN A 594 7.77 0.19 41.23
CA GLN A 594 9.16 0.61 41.03
C GLN A 594 9.36 1.27 39.66
N GLN A 595 8.56 0.87 38.68
CA GLN A 595 8.65 1.34 37.31
C GLN A 595 7.27 1.59 36.70
N ILE A 596 7.19 2.65 35.90
CA ILE A 596 6.06 2.94 35.05
C ILE A 596 6.59 3.05 33.63
N ILE A 597 6.08 2.19 32.74
CA ILE A 597 6.67 1.97 31.42
C ILE A 597 5.58 2.12 30.36
N ALA A 598 5.75 3.05 29.42
CA ALA A 598 4.87 3.17 28.25
C ALA A 598 5.24 2.17 27.15
N PHE A 599 4.24 1.49 26.57
CA PHE A 599 4.35 0.86 25.26
C PHE A 599 4.00 1.87 24.17
N GLY A 600 4.86 1.94 23.15
CA GLY A 600 4.65 2.83 22.01
C GLY A 600 5.21 4.24 22.21
N GLY A 601 5.31 4.98 21.10
CA GLY A 601 5.89 6.33 21.08
C GLY A 601 5.01 7.37 21.80
N THR A 602 5.46 8.62 21.79
CA THR A 602 4.74 9.75 22.42
C THR A 602 3.36 10.01 21.82
N GLY A 603 3.14 9.64 20.56
CA GLY A 603 1.82 9.68 19.93
C GLY A 603 0.85 8.60 20.43
N ALA A 604 1.35 7.49 21.00
CA ALA A 604 0.52 6.47 21.64
C ALA A 604 0.29 6.84 23.11
N VAL A 605 1.37 7.02 23.88
CA VAL A 605 1.31 7.46 25.28
C VAL A 605 2.16 8.71 25.41
N SER A 606 1.52 9.86 25.63
CA SER A 606 2.22 11.14 25.72
C SER A 606 3.14 11.23 26.94
N ASP A 607 4.16 12.08 26.87
CA ASP A 607 5.04 12.33 28.01
C ASP A 607 4.29 13.01 29.16
N ALA A 608 3.24 13.78 28.87
CA ALA A 608 2.34 14.34 29.88
C ALA A 608 1.63 13.22 30.68
N VAL A 609 1.17 12.16 29.99
CA VAL A 609 0.57 10.99 30.65
C VAL A 609 1.61 10.27 31.51
N LEU A 610 2.82 10.01 31.01
CA LEU A 610 3.89 9.39 31.82
C LEU A 610 4.31 10.28 33.01
N GLY A 611 4.35 11.59 32.82
CA GLY A 611 4.71 12.57 33.84
C GLY A 611 3.71 12.66 34.99
N SER A 612 2.43 12.30 34.77
CA SER A 612 1.40 12.32 35.81
C SER A 612 1.68 11.38 37.00
N PHE A 613 2.61 10.45 36.84
CA PHE A 613 3.01 9.47 37.85
C PHE A 613 4.38 9.75 38.51
N GLN A 614 4.97 10.92 38.29
CA GLN A 614 6.11 11.37 39.09
C GLN A 614 5.61 11.85 40.46
N ASP A 615 6.26 11.41 41.54
CA ASP A 615 5.97 11.91 42.89
C ASP A 615 6.36 13.38 42.97
N GLN A 616 5.42 14.21 43.43
CA GLN A 616 5.74 15.53 43.94
C GLN A 616 6.07 15.36 45.42
N ASP A 617 7.32 15.05 45.75
CA ASP A 617 7.86 15.22 47.10
C ASP A 617 9.39 15.15 47.07
N GLN A 618 10.04 16.32 47.13
CA GLN A 618 10.98 16.68 48.21
C GLN A 618 11.25 18.19 48.19
N ASP A 619 11.33 18.74 49.40
CA ASP A 619 11.70 20.11 49.81
C ASP A 619 10.57 21.16 49.85
N GLN A 620 9.58 20.91 50.71
CA GLN A 620 9.07 21.96 51.60
C GLN A 620 9.87 21.90 52.90
N ASP A 621 11.01 22.58 52.94
CA ASP A 621 11.60 23.07 54.19
C ASP A 621 11.85 24.58 54.02
N GLU A 622 11.52 25.30 55.08
CA GLU A 622 11.44 26.76 55.18
C GLU A 622 12.80 27.46 54.97
N ASP A 623 12.73 28.69 54.43
CA ASP A 623 13.71 29.78 54.49
C ASP A 623 15.04 29.65 53.68
N GLU A 624 15.10 30.24 52.48
CA GLU A 624 15.69 31.57 52.22
C GLU A 624 15.73 31.87 50.70
N ASP A 625 15.31 33.10 50.41
CA ASP A 625 15.07 33.77 49.14
C ASP A 625 16.25 33.70 48.14
N ILE A 626 16.22 32.81 47.12
CA ILE A 626 16.94 32.98 45.84
C ILE A 626 16.11 32.40 44.67
N ASP A 627 15.55 33.31 43.87
CA ASP A 627 14.89 33.11 42.57
C ASP A 627 15.80 32.44 41.52
N THR A 628 15.43 31.24 41.08
CA THR A 628 15.73 30.74 39.73
C THR A 628 14.52 29.96 39.18
N GLY A 629 13.62 30.69 38.51
CA GLY A 629 12.30 30.24 38.04
C GLY A 629 12.23 28.98 37.17
N SER A 630 11.42 28.02 37.62
CA SER A 630 10.74 27.04 36.75
C SER A 630 9.44 27.67 36.27
N GLU A 631 9.43 28.26 35.08
CA GLU A 631 8.21 28.89 34.56
C GLU A 631 7.18 27.81 34.15
N GLY A 632 5.95 27.91 34.68
CA GLY A 632 4.85 26.95 34.48
C GLY A 632 4.21 27.05 33.08
N ILE A 633 3.00 26.49 32.91
CA ILE A 633 2.20 26.72 31.68
C ILE A 633 2.03 28.24 31.48
N PRO A 634 2.11 28.77 30.25
CA PRO A 634 1.96 30.21 30.03
C PRO A 634 0.62 30.73 30.51
N SER A 635 0.60 31.97 31.02
CA SER A 635 -0.66 32.65 31.29
C SER A 635 -1.42 32.87 29.98
N VAL A 636 -2.74 33.06 30.09
CA VAL A 636 -3.59 33.37 28.94
C VAL A 636 -3.11 34.69 28.30
N PRO A 637 -2.95 34.76 26.96
CA PRO A 637 -2.73 36.04 26.29
C PRO A 637 -3.91 36.97 26.53
N ASP A 638 -3.64 38.16 27.04
CA ASP A 638 -4.63 39.21 27.25
C ASP A 638 -4.52 40.28 26.15
N ASP A 639 -5.51 41.18 26.08
CA ASP A 639 -5.58 42.30 25.14
C ASP A 639 -5.40 41.89 23.66
N LEU A 640 -5.99 40.76 23.26
CA LEU A 640 -6.11 40.43 21.83
C LEU A 640 -6.99 41.47 21.14
N GLU A 641 -6.41 42.16 20.17
CA GLU A 641 -7.08 43.13 19.29
C GLU A 641 -7.02 42.64 17.83
N ALA A 642 -7.99 43.08 17.02
CA ALA A 642 -8.06 42.80 15.60
C ALA A 642 -8.46 44.09 14.86
N GLU A 643 -7.68 44.50 13.87
CA GLU A 643 -7.91 45.70 13.07
C GLU A 643 -7.86 45.34 11.58
N ALA A 644 -8.86 45.78 10.82
CA ALA A 644 -8.86 45.58 9.37
C ALA A 644 -7.86 46.54 8.72
N VAL A 645 -6.99 46.00 7.87
CA VAL A 645 -5.93 46.75 7.17
C VAL A 645 -6.31 47.00 5.72
N SER A 646 -7.05 46.07 5.10
CA SER A 646 -7.54 46.18 3.73
C SER A 646 -8.78 45.32 3.51
N SER A 647 -9.24 45.26 2.26
CA SER A 647 -10.33 44.37 1.84
C SER A 647 -9.96 42.87 1.92
N SER A 648 -8.71 42.51 2.23
CA SER A 648 -8.26 41.12 2.31
C SER A 648 -7.29 40.83 3.47
N GLU A 649 -7.08 41.78 4.38
CA GLU A 649 -6.11 41.64 5.48
C GLU A 649 -6.66 42.17 6.81
N ILE A 650 -6.46 41.40 7.87
CA ILE A 650 -6.71 41.80 9.26
C ILE A 650 -5.42 41.59 10.06
N GLU A 651 -4.98 42.63 10.76
CA GLU A 651 -3.85 42.56 11.69
C GLU A 651 -4.35 42.26 13.12
N LEU A 652 -3.66 41.35 13.78
CA LEU A 652 -3.91 40.92 15.15
C LEU A 652 -2.71 41.31 16.02
N SER A 653 -2.97 41.75 17.24
CA SER A 653 -1.93 41.96 18.26
C SER A 653 -2.43 41.58 19.65
N TRP A 654 -1.53 41.21 20.56
CA TRP A 654 -1.85 40.86 21.94
C TRP A 654 -0.67 41.12 22.89
N ASP A 655 -0.92 41.09 24.19
CA ASP A 655 0.12 41.30 25.19
C ASP A 655 1.11 40.13 25.28
N LYS A 656 2.39 40.47 25.46
CA LYS A 656 3.46 39.47 25.62
C LYS A 656 3.27 38.67 26.91
N VAL A 657 3.24 37.35 26.77
CA VAL A 657 3.21 36.39 27.86
C VAL A 657 4.66 36.01 28.20
N LYS A 658 5.08 36.35 29.42
CA LYS A 658 6.49 36.31 29.86
C LYS A 658 7.19 34.96 29.61
N ASN A 659 6.48 33.86 29.83
CA ASN A 659 6.98 32.50 29.73
C ASN A 659 6.45 31.73 28.51
N ALA A 660 5.97 32.43 27.46
CA ALA A 660 5.54 31.82 26.22
C ALA A 660 6.69 31.76 25.21
N ASP A 661 6.90 30.58 24.63
CA ASP A 661 7.80 30.34 23.52
C ASP A 661 7.12 30.63 22.17
N LEU A 662 5.81 30.34 22.05
CA LEU A 662 5.02 30.48 20.82
C LEU A 662 3.57 30.89 21.11
N TYR A 663 2.87 31.32 20.06
CA TYR A 663 1.44 31.60 20.05
C TYR A 663 0.73 30.84 18.93
N TYR A 664 -0.42 30.26 19.25
CA TYR A 664 -1.32 29.61 18.29
C TYR A 664 -2.49 30.55 17.98
N ILE A 665 -2.68 30.87 16.70
CA ILE A 665 -3.71 31.80 16.23
C ILE A 665 -4.86 31.00 15.67
N TYR A 666 -6.08 31.32 16.11
CA TYR A 666 -7.29 30.63 15.70
C TYR A 666 -8.31 31.62 15.12
N ARG A 667 -8.94 31.23 14.01
CA ARG A 667 -9.95 32.02 13.28
C ARG A 667 -11.28 31.28 13.13
N SER A 668 -12.38 32.03 13.07
CA SER A 668 -13.72 31.55 12.71
C SER A 668 -14.49 32.67 11.97
N THR A 669 -15.37 32.33 11.03
CA THR A 669 -16.36 33.27 10.43
C THR A 669 -17.62 33.42 11.28
N SER A 670 -17.66 32.79 12.46
CA SER A 670 -18.79 32.88 13.39
C SER A 670 -18.32 32.96 14.84
N ALA A 671 -18.86 33.91 15.60
CA ALA A 671 -18.52 34.14 17.01
C ALA A 671 -18.69 32.89 17.90
N ALA A 672 -19.67 32.04 17.58
CA ALA A 672 -20.00 30.78 18.25
C ALA A 672 -19.64 29.54 17.40
N GLY A 673 -18.97 29.74 16.26
CA GLY A 673 -18.56 28.68 15.35
C GLY A 673 -17.32 27.91 15.81
N THR A 674 -16.88 26.99 14.96
CA THR A 674 -15.64 26.23 15.16
C THR A 674 -14.46 27.10 14.76
N TYR A 675 -13.46 27.20 15.64
CA TYR A 675 -12.24 27.95 15.39
C TYR A 675 -11.16 27.02 14.84
N THR A 676 -10.53 27.41 13.74
CA THR A 676 -9.43 26.67 13.09
C THR A 676 -8.10 27.37 13.37
N ASN A 677 -7.05 26.60 13.66
CA ASN A 677 -5.71 27.17 13.77
C ASN A 677 -5.22 27.61 12.38
N ILE A 678 -4.80 28.87 12.27
CA ILE A 678 -4.34 29.49 11.02
C ILE A 678 -2.85 29.87 11.06
N GLY A 679 -2.24 29.89 12.25
CA GLY A 679 -0.84 30.26 12.40
C GLY A 679 -0.23 29.80 13.73
N ILE A 680 1.10 29.65 13.71
CA ILE A 680 1.97 29.44 14.88
C ILE A 680 3.18 30.35 14.72
N ILE A 681 3.38 31.28 15.64
CA ILE A 681 4.46 32.29 15.58
C ILE A 681 5.09 32.48 16.96
N ASP A 682 6.25 33.11 17.03
CA ASP A 682 6.95 33.55 18.25
C ASP A 682 6.81 35.06 18.52
N GLU A 683 6.14 35.79 17.64
CA GLU A 683 5.83 37.22 17.79
C GLU A 683 4.47 37.45 18.45
N THR A 684 4.21 38.67 18.93
CA THR A 684 2.92 39.06 19.55
C THR A 684 1.98 39.79 18.58
N TYR A 685 2.19 39.59 17.28
CA TYR A 685 1.37 40.16 16.21
C TYR A 685 1.26 39.17 15.05
N TYR A 686 0.13 39.16 14.33
CA TYR A 686 -0.11 38.28 13.19
C TYR A 686 -0.96 38.99 12.14
N VAL A 687 -0.58 38.90 10.86
CA VAL A 687 -1.41 39.38 9.75
C VAL A 687 -2.12 38.18 9.15
N ASP A 688 -3.45 38.19 9.19
CA ASP A 688 -4.28 37.23 8.47
C ASP A 688 -4.62 37.81 7.10
N ASP A 689 -4.05 37.21 6.06
CA ASP A 689 -4.18 37.60 4.66
C ASP A 689 -5.14 36.66 3.90
N ASP A 690 -5.33 36.93 2.60
CA ASP A 690 -6.23 36.17 1.71
C ASP A 690 -7.70 36.08 2.22
N LEU A 691 -8.19 37.15 2.85
CA LEU A 691 -9.56 37.23 3.38
C LEU A 691 -10.58 37.72 2.33
N ASP A 692 -11.84 37.31 2.49
CA ASP A 692 -12.94 37.84 1.70
C ASP A 692 -13.30 39.26 2.16
N ALA A 693 -13.60 40.17 1.22
CA ALA A 693 -13.99 41.55 1.52
C ALA A 693 -15.41 41.64 2.14
N ASP A 694 -15.65 42.64 2.99
CA ASP A 694 -16.90 42.85 3.73
C ASP A 694 -17.33 41.64 4.60
N GLU A 695 -16.37 40.84 5.08
CA GLU A 695 -16.63 39.67 5.93
C GLU A 695 -16.04 39.85 7.33
N THR A 696 -16.81 39.48 8.36
CA THR A 696 -16.37 39.56 9.76
C THR A 696 -15.69 38.27 10.21
N TYR A 697 -14.44 38.38 10.64
CA TYR A 697 -13.67 37.26 11.21
C TYR A 697 -13.51 37.42 12.72
N TYR A 698 -13.50 36.28 13.43
CA TYR A 698 -13.36 36.18 14.87
C TYR A 698 -12.09 35.41 15.23
N TYR A 699 -11.34 35.93 16.19
CA TYR A 699 -10.01 35.43 16.54
C TYR A 699 -9.87 35.09 18.02
N LYS A 700 -9.02 34.10 18.30
CA LYS A 700 -8.54 33.72 19.63
C LYS A 700 -7.08 33.29 19.54
N VAL A 701 -6.30 33.53 20.59
CA VAL A 701 -4.90 33.14 20.67
C VAL A 701 -4.64 32.29 21.91
N LYS A 702 -3.70 31.36 21.82
CA LYS A 702 -3.15 30.63 22.98
C LYS A 702 -1.64 30.82 23.04
N ALA A 703 -1.11 31.05 24.24
CA ALA A 703 0.31 31.01 24.50
C ALA A 703 0.77 29.56 24.72
N TYR A 704 2.01 29.27 24.34
CA TYR A 704 2.60 27.94 24.45
C TYR A 704 4.03 28.02 24.94
N ASN A 705 4.41 27.07 25.78
CA ASN A 705 5.81 26.75 26.04
C ASN A 705 5.98 25.24 26.20
N SER A 706 7.20 24.81 26.49
CA SER A 706 7.54 23.41 26.78
C SER A 706 6.67 22.73 27.87
N ARG A 707 5.96 23.48 28.73
CA ARG A 707 5.04 22.97 29.76
C ARG A 707 3.60 22.80 29.30
N GLY A 708 3.17 23.44 28.20
CA GLY A 708 1.81 23.30 27.67
C GLY A 708 1.26 24.56 26.99
N THR A 709 -0.02 24.52 26.65
CA THR A 709 -0.76 25.68 26.08
C THR A 709 -1.67 26.30 27.14
N SER A 710 -1.81 27.62 27.10
CA SER A 710 -2.79 28.35 27.91
C SER A 710 -4.25 28.05 27.48
N ASP A 711 -5.20 28.54 28.26
CA ASP A 711 -6.56 28.77 27.77
C ASP A 711 -6.59 29.85 26.67
N TYR A 712 -7.72 29.96 25.96
CA TYR A 712 -7.89 30.98 24.92
C TYR A 712 -7.92 32.39 25.53
N SER A 713 -7.31 33.34 24.81
CA SER A 713 -7.46 34.78 25.03
C SER A 713 -8.92 35.25 25.01
N ASN A 714 -9.12 36.54 25.30
CA ASN A 714 -10.34 37.24 24.88
C ASN A 714 -10.56 37.05 23.36
N ARG A 715 -11.83 37.07 22.93
CA ARG A 715 -12.17 36.99 21.51
C ARG A 715 -12.10 38.40 20.90
N ALA A 716 -11.30 38.55 19.86
CA ALA A 716 -11.29 39.74 19.00
C ALA A 716 -12.05 39.48 17.69
N SER A 717 -12.45 40.54 17.00
CA SER A 717 -13.04 40.43 15.67
C SER A 717 -12.91 41.74 14.90
N ALA A 718 -12.71 41.64 13.59
CA ALA A 718 -12.74 42.77 12.66
C ALA A 718 -13.45 42.34 11.37
N ALA A 719 -14.01 43.31 10.65
CA ALA A 719 -14.56 43.12 9.31
C ALA A 719 -13.61 43.73 8.29
N THR A 720 -13.24 42.97 7.25
CA THR A 720 -12.44 43.48 6.14
C THR A 720 -13.15 44.64 5.44
N ASP A 721 -12.37 45.56 4.87
CA ASP A 721 -12.95 46.71 4.15
C ASP A 721 -13.72 46.27 2.89
N GLU A 722 -14.66 47.11 2.44
CA GLU A 722 -15.25 46.97 1.09
C GLU A 722 -14.17 47.23 0.01
N TYR A 723 -14.32 46.59 -1.17
CA TYR A 723 -13.40 46.72 -2.32
C TYR A 723 -13.16 48.14 -2.83
#